data_AF-A0A8H7SQM2-F1
#
_entry.id   AF-A0A8H7SQM2-F1
#
_cell.length_a   1.000
_cell.length_b   1.000
_cell.length_c   1.000
_cell.angle_alpha   90.00
_cell.angle_beta   90.00
_cell.angle_gamma   90.00
#
_symmetry.space_group_name_H-M   'P 1'
#
loop_
_entity.id
_entity.type
_entity.pdbx_description
1 polymer ?
#
loop_
_entity_poly.entity_id
_entity_poly.type
_entity_poly.pdbx_seq_one_letter_code
_entity_poly.pdbx_strand_id
1 'polypeptide(L)'
;MTDQVTEKKPDLKDLAKTLSDAYYNILQYSNLTEENIVKDLDHLAKYSNDLPLSWFTSQFLDTLLLLKDKFLSYQLQALASIIILFSSWLRRLSTTDDSRLSIVMDTLLNILLNDNPIYLPVQKDAWIGWVALIGKGQDMKLLQGMTKVIQLLTDGDNMDCIQSMAEAIGAGVAHALAQTSALNDFEVEYCQELLDAHIQFSAKRSEGPRAIMTAIEHIVDVRSQEKPQTRAEADLSTLVHMANDVVAGQTEHLAVNFVRLAVLAGVVRMLQFNQGKKTKKVLDLREKAEKTFIQQLDMAVDTVTSKKNMNNYTTNQGTTSFFFFFFNIYTIFFFFFFLDIIAFFAGRCIIQIPSTTVLEMNHLPVLLKLLSNSLLTSTYTFNNGNVIHRLQNTIAMTTEVNQLIEQPLFKDIGRISRAIAKINELLLLEKKYVSTVQSILDRLVGFSYNAFFDWDRYLMEHSSKNMTAVEGKNYKELENAVWTIFKSMTFAFTVILKSVAVDVPDGQGLIQISNAAQDIISIYANLNFITEHLGEGAGRQAYQETLTNAVAYLLHEDNHCQLNKLLSLAFKEYASPNFVKDDIPSVELLSIVKQSRLTFFSDLVEQVISNIDDAVLENDILPVIYPILKWKRIENKDLYESVHTAVISAFLAEKPVSRELAGVYSKILIENFPVPMNLDQFRFGFNTLIGALCGMDDALAWLTVKQLIIKIESLTSEKDIVLRNQYTTALIDLLKPLSLGPFFPSILDEIKKLILSQETETMQKATMKILFETVSGTGISDMRRTEAVGHRVN
;
A
#
# COMPACT_ATOMS: atom_id res chain seq x y z
N MET A 1 -20.08 -13.24 26.54
CA MET A 1 -20.23 -14.68 26.77
C MET A 1 -21.35 -15.16 25.87
N THR A 2 -20.98 -15.76 24.75
CA THR A 2 -21.89 -16.38 23.78
C THR A 2 -21.55 -17.86 23.78
N ASP A 3 -22.52 -18.68 24.18
CA ASP A 3 -22.38 -20.13 24.21
C ASP A 3 -22.05 -20.64 22.81
N GLN A 4 -20.81 -21.09 22.64
CA GLN A 4 -20.42 -21.92 21.52
C GLN A 4 -21.03 -23.30 21.76
N VAL A 5 -22.19 -23.54 21.15
CA VAL A 5 -22.69 -24.91 20.93
C VAL A 5 -21.67 -25.60 20.03
N THR A 6 -20.83 -26.43 20.63
CA THR A 6 -19.96 -27.35 19.92
C THR A 6 -20.85 -28.44 19.33
N GLU A 7 -21.15 -28.35 18.03
CA GLU A 7 -21.78 -29.44 17.28
C GLU A 7 -20.91 -30.71 17.43
N LYS A 8 -21.42 -31.69 18.18
CA LYS A 8 -20.84 -33.03 18.23
C LYS A 8 -20.82 -33.60 16.81
N LYS A 9 -19.64 -33.92 16.28
CA LYS A 9 -19.52 -34.71 15.05
C LYS A 9 -20.37 -35.98 15.18
N PRO A 10 -21.30 -36.25 14.26
CA PRO A 10 -22.15 -37.44 14.30
C PRO A 10 -21.29 -38.71 14.21
N ASP A 11 -21.69 -39.77 14.91
CA ASP A 11 -21.05 -41.09 14.77
C ASP A 11 -21.20 -41.57 13.32
N LEU A 12 -20.06 -41.86 12.67
CA LEU A 12 -19.99 -42.29 11.26
C LEU A 12 -20.84 -43.53 10.99
N LYS A 13 -20.98 -44.43 11.97
CA LYS A 13 -21.82 -45.63 11.82
C LYS A 13 -23.31 -45.28 11.80
N ASP A 14 -23.74 -44.38 12.67
CA ASP A 14 -25.13 -43.93 12.74
C ASP A 14 -25.50 -43.09 11.52
N LEU A 15 -24.56 -42.27 11.02
CA LEU A 15 -24.74 -41.51 9.79
C LEU A 15 -24.87 -42.44 8.57
N ALA A 16 -23.98 -43.43 8.42
CA ALA A 16 -24.04 -44.40 7.33
C ALA A 16 -25.35 -45.19 7.33
N LYS A 17 -25.83 -45.59 8.52
CA LYS A 17 -27.13 -46.25 8.68
C LYS A 17 -28.27 -45.32 8.26
N THR A 18 -28.27 -44.08 8.73
CA THR A 18 -29.30 -43.09 8.41
C THR A 18 -29.38 -42.81 6.91
N LEU A 19 -28.22 -42.67 6.24
CA LEU A 19 -28.17 -42.46 4.78
C LEU A 19 -28.63 -43.70 4.00
N SER A 20 -28.28 -44.89 4.48
CA SER A 20 -28.73 -46.15 3.86
C SER A 20 -30.24 -46.31 4.00
N ASP A 21 -30.79 -46.06 5.19
CA ASP A 21 -32.23 -46.12 5.44
C ASP A 21 -32.97 -45.10 4.57
N ALA A 22 -32.48 -43.85 4.49
CA ALA A 22 -33.03 -42.82 3.60
C ALA A 22 -33.00 -43.25 2.12
N TYR A 23 -31.90 -43.85 1.64
CA TYR A 23 -31.79 -44.35 0.28
C TYR A 23 -32.84 -45.43 -0.03
N TYR A 24 -33.00 -46.42 0.84
CA TYR A 24 -34.00 -47.48 0.66
C TYR A 24 -35.44 -46.96 0.77
N ASN A 25 -35.69 -46.02 1.69
CA ASN A 25 -36.97 -45.35 1.82
C ASN A 25 -37.38 -44.64 0.53
N ILE A 26 -36.46 -43.90 -0.10
CA ILE A 26 -36.74 -43.23 -1.38
C ILE A 26 -37.03 -44.25 -2.48
N LEU A 27 -36.31 -45.38 -2.56
CA LEU A 27 -36.63 -46.44 -3.52
C LEU A 27 -38.03 -47.06 -3.30
N GLN A 28 -38.59 -46.96 -2.10
CA GLN A 28 -39.92 -47.43 -1.72
C GLN A 28 -40.91 -46.28 -1.44
N TYR A 29 -40.71 -45.12 -2.11
CA TYR A 29 -41.46 -43.90 -1.84
C TYR A 29 -42.99 -44.03 -1.90
N SER A 30 -43.52 -45.04 -2.61
CA SER A 30 -44.97 -45.30 -2.70
C SER A 30 -45.63 -45.54 -1.33
N ASN A 31 -44.85 -45.97 -0.33
CA ASN A 31 -45.34 -46.29 1.01
C ASN A 31 -45.09 -45.17 2.04
N LEU A 32 -44.55 -44.02 1.60
CA LEU A 32 -44.15 -42.93 2.48
C LEU A 32 -45.06 -41.71 2.33
N THR A 33 -45.20 -40.95 3.42
CA THR A 33 -45.81 -39.62 3.37
C THR A 33 -44.86 -38.64 2.68
N GLU A 34 -45.40 -37.56 2.13
CA GLU A 34 -44.60 -36.55 1.42
C GLU A 34 -43.55 -35.89 2.32
N GLU A 35 -43.89 -35.61 3.58
CA GLU A 35 -42.95 -35.08 4.57
C GLU A 35 -41.75 -36.01 4.80
N ASN A 36 -41.98 -37.33 4.86
CA ASN A 36 -40.91 -38.31 5.03
C ASN A 36 -40.03 -38.39 3.77
N ILE A 37 -40.63 -38.33 2.58
CA ILE A 37 -39.88 -38.28 1.31
C ILE A 37 -38.99 -37.03 1.28
N VAL A 38 -39.50 -35.86 1.64
CA VAL A 38 -38.73 -34.61 1.65
C VAL A 38 -37.57 -34.70 2.64
N LYS A 39 -37.82 -35.22 3.84
CA LYS A 39 -36.78 -35.40 4.87
C LYS A 39 -35.68 -36.35 4.42
N ASP A 40 -36.03 -37.48 3.82
CA ASP A 40 -35.06 -38.47 3.36
C ASP A 40 -34.25 -37.94 2.15
N LEU A 41 -34.89 -37.20 1.24
CA LEU A 41 -34.19 -36.49 0.16
C LEU A 41 -33.22 -35.43 0.69
N ASP A 42 -33.64 -34.62 1.66
CA ASP A 42 -32.81 -33.58 2.30
C ASP A 42 -31.57 -34.19 2.98
N HIS A 43 -31.74 -35.30 3.70
CA HIS A 43 -30.62 -36.03 4.27
C HIS A 43 -29.64 -36.54 3.21
N LEU A 44 -30.13 -37.14 2.12
CA LEU A 44 -29.26 -37.60 1.03
C LEU A 44 -28.55 -36.43 0.33
N ALA A 45 -29.25 -35.33 0.07
CA ALA A 45 -28.70 -34.14 -0.58
C ALA A 45 -27.59 -33.48 0.24
N LYS A 46 -27.79 -33.37 1.57
CA LYS A 46 -26.82 -32.81 2.52
C LYS A 46 -25.46 -33.51 2.47
N TYR A 47 -25.43 -34.81 2.22
CA TYR A 47 -24.21 -35.62 2.12
C TYR A 47 -23.92 -36.08 0.68
N SER A 48 -24.51 -35.43 -0.33
CA SER A 48 -24.49 -35.89 -1.73
C SER A 48 -23.10 -36.07 -2.33
N ASN A 49 -22.10 -35.28 -1.91
CA ASN A 49 -20.71 -35.41 -2.37
C ASN A 49 -20.03 -36.68 -1.84
N ASP A 50 -20.44 -37.14 -0.65
CA ASP A 50 -19.85 -38.28 0.05
C ASP A 50 -20.58 -39.60 -0.24
N LEU A 51 -21.76 -39.55 -0.88
CA LEU A 51 -22.50 -40.75 -1.30
C LEU A 51 -21.68 -41.57 -2.31
N PRO A 52 -21.58 -42.90 -2.18
CA PRO A 52 -20.91 -43.73 -3.18
C PRO A 52 -21.54 -43.58 -4.57
N LEU A 53 -20.73 -43.52 -5.64
CA LEU A 53 -21.27 -43.45 -7.01
C LEU A 53 -22.14 -44.67 -7.35
N SER A 54 -21.87 -45.82 -6.71
CA SER A 54 -22.67 -47.04 -6.84
C SER A 54 -24.11 -46.91 -6.34
N TRP A 55 -24.45 -45.87 -5.56
CA TRP A 55 -25.81 -45.59 -5.12
C TRP A 55 -26.64 -44.90 -6.19
N PHE A 56 -26.03 -44.29 -7.20
CA PHE A 56 -26.73 -43.72 -8.35
C PHE A 56 -27.08 -44.82 -9.36
N THR A 57 -27.80 -45.82 -8.86
CA THR A 57 -28.30 -46.94 -9.66
C THR A 57 -29.38 -46.47 -10.62
N SER A 58 -29.60 -47.25 -11.67
CA SER A 58 -30.68 -47.02 -12.62
C SER A 58 -32.02 -46.75 -11.94
N GLN A 59 -32.39 -47.62 -11.00
CA GLN A 59 -33.64 -47.55 -10.26
C GLN A 59 -33.74 -46.27 -9.41
N PHE A 60 -32.64 -45.86 -8.77
CA PHE A 60 -32.64 -44.65 -7.96
C PHE A 60 -32.84 -43.40 -8.82
N LEU A 61 -32.15 -43.31 -9.96
CA LEU A 61 -32.30 -42.19 -10.89
C LEU A 61 -33.71 -42.12 -11.49
N ASP A 62 -34.30 -43.27 -11.86
CA ASP A 62 -35.68 -43.34 -12.35
C ASP A 62 -36.67 -42.86 -11.27
N THR A 63 -36.47 -43.26 -10.02
CA THR A 63 -37.26 -42.78 -8.88
C THR A 63 -37.11 -41.27 -8.67
N LEU A 64 -35.90 -40.72 -8.75
CA LEU A 64 -35.68 -39.28 -8.64
C LEU A 64 -36.38 -38.50 -9.76
N LEU A 65 -36.38 -39.03 -10.99
CA LEU A 65 -37.10 -38.43 -12.12
C LEU A 65 -38.62 -38.39 -11.87
N LEU A 66 -39.20 -39.52 -11.42
CA LEU A 66 -40.62 -39.59 -11.06
C LEU A 66 -40.99 -38.62 -9.92
N LEU A 67 -40.16 -38.54 -8.89
CA LEU A 67 -40.36 -37.62 -7.77
C LEU A 67 -40.20 -36.16 -8.19
N LYS A 68 -39.28 -35.85 -9.12
CA LYS A 68 -39.12 -34.48 -9.64
C LYS A 68 -40.39 -34.00 -10.34
N ASP A 69 -41.03 -34.83 -11.15
CA ASP A 69 -42.30 -34.45 -11.79
C ASP A 69 -43.41 -34.23 -10.76
N LYS A 70 -43.42 -35.02 -9.67
CA LYS A 70 -44.35 -34.84 -8.55
C LYS A 70 -44.16 -33.50 -7.83
N PHE A 71 -42.92 -33.07 -7.60
CA PHE A 71 -42.62 -31.90 -6.76
C PHE A 71 -42.41 -30.58 -7.53
N LEU A 72 -42.41 -30.61 -8.87
CA LEU A 72 -42.08 -29.47 -9.74
C LEU A 72 -42.89 -28.19 -9.45
N SER A 73 -44.10 -28.30 -8.86
CA SER A 73 -45.04 -27.18 -8.67
C SER A 73 -45.46 -26.91 -7.21
N TYR A 74 -45.07 -27.74 -6.23
CA TYR A 74 -45.67 -27.71 -4.88
C TYR A 74 -44.67 -27.72 -3.72
N GLN A 75 -43.45 -28.25 -3.88
CA GLN A 75 -42.53 -28.42 -2.75
C GLN A 75 -41.07 -28.18 -3.17
N LEU A 76 -40.66 -26.91 -3.14
CA LEU A 76 -39.34 -26.46 -3.61
C LEU A 76 -38.17 -27.15 -2.90
N GLN A 77 -38.31 -27.43 -1.61
CA GLN A 77 -37.24 -28.08 -0.83
C GLN A 77 -36.93 -29.48 -1.34
N ALA A 78 -37.96 -30.29 -1.64
CA ALA A 78 -37.76 -31.61 -2.22
C ALA A 78 -37.13 -31.54 -3.61
N LEU A 79 -37.59 -30.59 -4.43
CA LEU A 79 -37.01 -30.34 -5.75
C LEU A 79 -35.52 -29.96 -5.63
N ALA A 80 -35.17 -29.07 -4.71
CA ALA A 80 -33.79 -28.65 -4.44
C ALA A 80 -32.90 -29.87 -4.12
N SER A 81 -33.35 -30.74 -3.22
CA SER A 81 -32.64 -31.96 -2.86
C SER A 81 -32.44 -32.90 -4.04
N ILE A 82 -33.44 -33.06 -4.90
CA ILE A 82 -33.33 -33.87 -6.12
C ILE A 82 -32.31 -33.26 -7.09
N ILE A 83 -32.32 -31.93 -7.28
CA ILE A 83 -31.37 -31.24 -8.16
C ILE A 83 -29.94 -31.35 -7.63
N ILE A 84 -29.73 -31.25 -6.31
CA ILE A 84 -28.41 -31.46 -5.68
C ILE A 84 -27.91 -32.89 -5.95
N LEU A 85 -28.79 -33.90 -5.83
CA LEU A 85 -28.44 -35.30 -6.11
C LEU A 85 -28.11 -35.51 -7.60
N PHE A 86 -28.89 -34.95 -8.52
CA PHE A 86 -28.56 -34.97 -9.96
C PHE A 86 -27.23 -34.27 -10.24
N SER A 87 -27.01 -33.07 -9.70
CA SER A 87 -25.76 -32.33 -9.86
C SER A 87 -24.54 -33.10 -9.32
N SER A 88 -24.69 -33.79 -8.18
CA SER A 88 -23.65 -34.67 -7.63
C SER A 88 -23.36 -35.90 -8.50
N TRP A 89 -24.39 -36.47 -9.12
CA TRP A 89 -24.24 -37.56 -10.07
C TRP A 89 -23.50 -37.10 -11.35
N LEU A 90 -23.95 -36.02 -11.98
CA LEU A 90 -23.35 -35.47 -13.21
C LEU A 90 -21.87 -35.11 -13.04
N ARG A 91 -21.49 -34.53 -11.90
CA ARG A 91 -20.09 -34.22 -11.58
C ARG A 91 -19.19 -35.44 -11.56
N ARG A 92 -19.71 -36.61 -11.19
CA ARG A 92 -18.94 -37.84 -10.99
C ARG A 92 -19.11 -38.88 -12.10
N LEU A 93 -19.94 -38.59 -13.10
CA LEU A 93 -20.06 -39.40 -14.31
C LEU A 93 -18.73 -39.45 -15.07
N SER A 94 -18.32 -40.67 -15.45
CA SER A 94 -17.14 -40.95 -16.26
C SER A 94 -17.47 -41.21 -17.73
N THR A 95 -18.70 -41.61 -18.05
CA THR A 95 -19.20 -41.86 -19.41
C THR A 95 -20.56 -41.19 -19.63
N THR A 96 -20.87 -40.84 -20.88
CA THR A 96 -22.11 -40.14 -21.27
C THR A 96 -23.17 -41.06 -21.89
N ASP A 97 -23.00 -42.38 -21.81
CA ASP A 97 -23.83 -43.35 -22.54
C ASP A 97 -25.16 -43.70 -21.83
N ASP A 98 -25.46 -43.06 -20.70
CA ASP A 98 -26.69 -43.30 -19.95
C ASP A 98 -27.89 -42.59 -20.62
N SER A 99 -28.93 -43.34 -20.99
CA SER A 99 -30.12 -42.79 -21.65
C SER A 99 -30.88 -41.75 -20.82
N ARG A 100 -30.75 -41.78 -19.48
CA ARG A 100 -31.36 -40.80 -18.57
C ARG A 100 -30.63 -39.47 -18.55
N LEU A 101 -29.37 -39.43 -19.02
CA LEU A 101 -28.57 -38.21 -19.03
C LEU A 101 -29.30 -37.09 -19.76
N SER A 102 -29.89 -37.36 -20.94
CA SER A 102 -30.66 -36.35 -21.68
C SER A 102 -31.85 -35.83 -20.89
N ILE A 103 -32.59 -36.71 -20.19
CA ILE A 103 -33.78 -36.33 -19.40
C ILE A 103 -33.39 -35.46 -18.21
N VAL A 104 -32.31 -35.82 -17.51
CA VAL A 104 -31.77 -35.05 -16.39
C VAL A 104 -31.25 -33.70 -16.90
N MET A 105 -30.53 -33.67 -18.02
CA MET A 105 -30.10 -32.42 -18.64
C MET A 105 -31.29 -31.52 -18.97
N ASP A 106 -32.26 -32.01 -19.74
CA ASP A 106 -33.43 -31.23 -20.12
C ASP A 106 -34.21 -30.75 -18.87
N THR A 107 -34.22 -31.54 -17.79
CA THR A 107 -34.73 -31.13 -16.47
C THR A 107 -33.97 -29.95 -15.87
N LEU A 108 -32.64 -30.01 -15.81
CA LEU A 108 -31.81 -28.93 -15.28
C LEU A 108 -31.97 -27.66 -16.12
N LEU A 109 -31.96 -27.78 -17.44
CA LEU A 109 -32.14 -26.64 -18.35
C LEU A 109 -33.51 -25.99 -18.16
N ASN A 110 -34.58 -26.77 -18.03
CA ASN A 110 -35.92 -26.23 -17.80
C ASN A 110 -36.03 -25.46 -16.47
N ILE A 111 -35.29 -25.87 -15.44
CA ILE A 111 -35.24 -25.14 -14.16
C ILE A 111 -34.43 -23.83 -14.32
N LEU A 112 -33.32 -23.89 -15.05
CA LEU A 112 -32.46 -22.74 -15.33
C LEU A 112 -33.14 -21.69 -16.22
N LEU A 113 -33.98 -22.13 -17.16
CA LEU A 113 -34.75 -21.25 -18.05
C LEU A 113 -36.08 -20.80 -17.45
N ASN A 114 -36.40 -21.20 -16.22
CA ASN A 114 -37.60 -20.74 -15.54
C ASN A 114 -37.39 -19.33 -14.99
N ASP A 115 -38.24 -18.39 -15.40
CA ASP A 115 -38.18 -16.99 -15.01
C ASP A 115 -38.80 -16.72 -13.63
N ASN A 116 -39.49 -17.70 -13.04
CA ASN A 116 -40.13 -17.55 -11.73
C ASN A 116 -39.08 -17.49 -10.60
N PRO A 117 -39.02 -16.38 -9.82
CA PRO A 117 -38.04 -16.19 -8.75
C PRO A 117 -38.04 -17.28 -7.68
N ILE A 118 -39.15 -18.02 -7.55
CA ILE A 118 -39.29 -19.14 -6.61
C ILE A 118 -38.22 -20.22 -6.86
N TYR A 119 -37.72 -20.39 -8.09
CA TYR A 119 -36.70 -21.39 -8.42
C TYR A 119 -35.26 -20.91 -8.22
N LEU A 120 -35.02 -19.63 -7.89
CA LEU A 120 -33.68 -19.07 -7.70
C LEU A 120 -32.78 -19.87 -6.75
N PRO A 121 -33.27 -20.39 -5.60
CA PRO A 121 -32.45 -21.22 -4.70
C PRO A 121 -31.94 -22.52 -5.35
N VAL A 122 -32.68 -23.06 -6.32
CA VAL A 122 -32.39 -24.34 -6.97
C VAL A 122 -31.58 -24.16 -8.26
N GLN A 123 -31.71 -23.00 -8.90
CA GLN A 123 -31.00 -22.66 -10.14
C GLN A 123 -29.48 -22.73 -9.99
N LYS A 124 -28.93 -22.34 -8.84
CA LYS A 124 -27.48 -22.41 -8.60
C LYS A 124 -26.97 -23.85 -8.66
N ASP A 125 -27.65 -24.79 -8.02
CA ASP A 125 -27.26 -26.21 -8.03
C ASP A 125 -27.48 -26.86 -9.39
N ALA A 126 -28.56 -26.48 -10.08
CA ALA A 126 -28.82 -26.90 -11.46
C ALA A 126 -27.71 -26.41 -12.41
N TRP A 127 -27.26 -25.16 -12.24
CA TRP A 127 -26.17 -24.58 -13.03
C TRP A 127 -24.85 -25.33 -12.80
N ILE A 128 -24.50 -25.61 -11.55
CA ILE A 128 -23.30 -26.40 -11.19
C ILE A 128 -23.36 -27.79 -11.86
N GLY A 129 -24.53 -28.44 -11.83
CA GLY A 129 -24.73 -29.75 -12.44
C GLY A 129 -24.61 -29.71 -13.97
N TRP A 130 -25.15 -28.66 -14.60
CA TRP A 130 -25.08 -28.45 -16.04
C TRP A 130 -23.64 -28.23 -16.52
N VAL A 131 -22.91 -27.32 -15.87
CA VAL A 131 -21.53 -26.96 -16.20
C VAL A 131 -20.58 -28.14 -16.02
N ALA A 132 -20.85 -29.02 -15.05
CA ALA A 132 -19.99 -30.16 -14.73
C ALA A 132 -19.85 -31.22 -15.84
N LEU A 133 -20.70 -31.14 -16.87
CA LEU A 133 -20.63 -32.02 -18.03
C LEU A 133 -19.72 -31.48 -19.13
N ILE A 134 -19.31 -30.21 -19.07
CA ILE A 134 -18.38 -29.65 -20.07
C ILE A 134 -17.06 -30.42 -20.04
N GLY A 135 -16.56 -30.77 -21.23
CA GLY A 135 -15.33 -31.55 -21.40
C GLY A 135 -15.54 -33.06 -21.27
N LYS A 136 -16.77 -33.52 -20.99
CA LYS A 136 -17.13 -34.95 -20.94
C LYS A 136 -17.87 -35.43 -22.20
N GLY A 137 -18.12 -34.54 -23.17
CA GLY A 137 -18.84 -34.83 -24.41
C GLY A 137 -20.18 -34.10 -24.51
N GLN A 138 -20.64 -33.82 -25.74
CA GLN A 138 -21.82 -32.98 -26.06
C GLN A 138 -21.67 -31.48 -25.74
N ASP A 139 -20.44 -30.98 -25.67
CA ASP A 139 -20.12 -29.59 -25.32
C ASP A 139 -20.96 -28.56 -26.09
N MET A 140 -21.20 -28.73 -27.39
CA MET A 140 -22.00 -27.80 -28.18
C MET A 140 -23.41 -27.58 -27.60
N LYS A 141 -24.14 -28.66 -27.24
CA LYS A 141 -25.49 -28.56 -26.65
C LYS A 141 -25.44 -27.88 -25.29
N LEU A 142 -24.40 -28.17 -24.51
CA LEU A 142 -24.19 -27.60 -23.18
C LEU A 142 -23.89 -26.10 -23.25
N LEU A 143 -22.98 -25.69 -24.13
CA LEU A 143 -22.61 -24.29 -24.37
C LEU A 143 -23.82 -23.48 -24.84
N GLN A 144 -24.59 -23.98 -25.81
CA GLN A 144 -25.83 -23.35 -26.25
C GLN A 144 -26.84 -23.18 -25.10
N GLY A 145 -26.99 -24.19 -24.24
CA GLY A 145 -27.84 -24.10 -23.05
C GLY A 145 -27.36 -23.03 -22.08
N MET A 146 -26.05 -22.97 -21.83
CA MET A 146 -25.44 -21.92 -20.99
C MET A 146 -25.69 -20.52 -21.57
N THR A 147 -25.48 -20.34 -22.88
CA THR A 147 -25.73 -19.08 -23.59
C THR A 147 -27.18 -18.63 -23.40
N LYS A 148 -28.16 -19.52 -23.59
CA LYS A 148 -29.59 -19.20 -23.40
C LYS A 148 -29.92 -18.78 -21.97
N VAL A 149 -29.35 -19.46 -20.98
CA VAL A 149 -29.57 -19.13 -19.56
C VAL A 149 -29.00 -17.74 -19.24
N ILE A 150 -27.78 -17.46 -19.71
CA ILE A 150 -27.15 -16.14 -19.50
C ILE A 150 -27.94 -15.05 -20.22
N GLN A 151 -28.40 -15.29 -21.45
CA GLN A 151 -29.24 -14.36 -22.20
C GLN A 151 -30.55 -14.07 -21.47
N LEU A 152 -31.26 -15.10 -20.99
CA LEU A 152 -32.49 -14.92 -20.21
C LEU A 152 -32.27 -14.03 -18.98
N LEU A 153 -31.19 -14.27 -18.24
CA LEU A 153 -30.82 -13.46 -17.07
C LEU A 153 -30.37 -12.05 -17.45
N THR A 154 -29.78 -11.89 -18.63
CA THR A 154 -29.36 -10.60 -19.16
C THR A 154 -30.54 -9.80 -19.69
N ASP A 155 -31.55 -10.43 -20.28
CA ASP A 155 -32.74 -9.74 -20.79
C ASP A 155 -33.71 -9.38 -19.66
N GLY A 156 -33.65 -10.09 -18.53
CA GLY A 156 -34.40 -9.76 -17.33
C GLY A 156 -33.95 -8.44 -16.66
N ASP A 157 -34.91 -7.74 -16.04
CA ASP A 157 -34.67 -6.53 -15.24
C ASP A 157 -34.49 -6.82 -13.73
N ASN A 158 -34.45 -8.11 -13.34
CA ASN A 158 -34.32 -8.51 -11.95
C ASN A 158 -32.85 -8.50 -11.49
N MET A 159 -32.40 -7.35 -10.97
CA MET A 159 -31.04 -7.16 -10.46
C MET A 159 -30.67 -8.09 -9.30
N ASP A 160 -31.62 -8.48 -8.46
CA ASP A 160 -31.36 -9.40 -7.34
C ASP A 160 -31.04 -10.81 -7.85
N CYS A 161 -31.74 -11.25 -8.89
CA CYS A 161 -31.47 -12.51 -9.57
C CYS A 161 -30.08 -12.51 -10.24
N ILE A 162 -29.76 -11.43 -10.97
CA ILE A 162 -28.44 -11.22 -11.58
C ILE A 162 -27.34 -11.30 -10.53
N GLN A 163 -27.51 -10.63 -9.39
CA GLN A 163 -26.50 -10.59 -8.34
C GLN A 163 -26.37 -11.95 -7.61
N SER A 164 -27.46 -12.69 -7.43
CA SER A 164 -27.45 -14.01 -6.79
C SER A 164 -26.73 -15.07 -7.64
N MET A 165 -26.95 -15.06 -8.96
CA MET A 165 -26.36 -16.03 -9.89
C MET A 165 -24.98 -15.61 -10.44
N ALA A 166 -24.60 -14.34 -10.26
CA ALA A 166 -23.40 -13.73 -10.82
C ALA A 166 -22.10 -14.53 -10.65
N GLU A 167 -21.80 -14.96 -9.41
CA GLU A 167 -20.57 -15.70 -9.11
C GLU A 167 -20.59 -17.10 -9.74
N ALA A 168 -21.74 -17.78 -9.67
CA ALA A 168 -21.92 -19.10 -10.25
C ALA A 168 -21.79 -19.07 -11.78
N ILE A 169 -22.37 -18.06 -12.44
CA ILE A 169 -22.25 -17.87 -13.89
C ILE A 169 -20.80 -17.59 -14.28
N GLY A 170 -20.13 -16.66 -13.59
CA GLY A 170 -18.72 -16.35 -13.87
C GLY A 170 -17.81 -17.57 -13.74
N ALA A 171 -17.93 -18.32 -12.63
CA ALA A 171 -17.18 -19.56 -12.43
C ALA A 171 -17.55 -20.64 -13.47
N GLY A 172 -18.83 -20.72 -13.85
CA GLY A 172 -19.33 -21.69 -14.81
C GLY A 172 -18.81 -21.44 -16.23
N VAL A 173 -18.84 -20.18 -16.69
CA VAL A 173 -18.25 -19.77 -17.98
C VAL A 173 -16.74 -19.98 -17.98
N ALA A 174 -16.07 -19.63 -16.88
CA ALA A 174 -14.63 -19.87 -16.72
C ALA A 174 -14.30 -21.37 -16.85
N HIS A 175 -15.03 -22.24 -16.14
CA HIS A 175 -14.86 -23.68 -16.24
C HIS A 175 -15.15 -24.20 -17.65
N ALA A 176 -16.26 -23.75 -18.26
CA ALA A 176 -16.66 -24.24 -19.56
C ALA A 176 -15.61 -23.93 -20.64
N LEU A 177 -15.16 -22.68 -20.73
CA LEU A 177 -14.12 -22.27 -21.68
C LEU A 177 -12.75 -22.87 -21.33
N ALA A 178 -12.47 -23.19 -20.06
CA ALA A 178 -11.24 -23.86 -19.65
C ALA A 178 -11.21 -25.36 -20.00
N GLN A 179 -12.34 -26.05 -20.00
CA GLN A 179 -12.41 -27.52 -20.14
C GLN A 179 -12.98 -28.03 -21.47
N THR A 180 -13.69 -27.18 -22.22
CA THR A 180 -14.38 -27.63 -23.43
C THR A 180 -13.46 -28.20 -24.52
N SER A 181 -13.94 -29.20 -25.27
CA SER A 181 -13.29 -29.64 -26.51
C SER A 181 -13.64 -28.78 -27.73
N ALA A 182 -14.64 -27.89 -27.63
CA ALA A 182 -15.14 -27.05 -28.72
C ALA A 182 -14.24 -25.85 -29.05
N LEU A 183 -13.12 -25.67 -28.34
CA LEU A 183 -12.18 -24.56 -28.56
C LEU A 183 -11.25 -24.79 -29.77
N ASN A 184 -11.79 -25.40 -30.82
CA ASN A 184 -11.11 -25.72 -32.08
C ASN A 184 -11.68 -24.87 -33.22
N ASP A 185 -10.96 -24.80 -34.34
CA ASP A 185 -11.30 -23.93 -35.48
C ASP A 185 -12.70 -24.15 -36.08
N PHE A 186 -13.34 -25.30 -35.82
CA PHE A 186 -14.65 -25.65 -36.39
C PHE A 186 -15.83 -25.34 -35.48
N GLU A 187 -15.61 -25.31 -34.16
CA GLU A 187 -16.68 -25.23 -33.14
C GLU A 187 -16.55 -23.99 -32.24
N VAL A 188 -15.55 -23.13 -32.51
CA VAL A 188 -15.27 -21.91 -31.73
C VAL A 188 -16.46 -20.95 -31.66
N GLU A 189 -17.36 -20.97 -32.64
CA GLU A 189 -18.57 -20.12 -32.69
C GLU A 189 -19.40 -20.26 -31.41
N TYR A 190 -19.58 -21.47 -30.86
CA TYR A 190 -20.33 -21.67 -29.61
C TYR A 190 -19.62 -21.07 -28.39
N CYS A 191 -18.28 -21.10 -28.38
CA CYS A 191 -17.48 -20.47 -27.33
C CYS A 191 -17.57 -18.94 -27.42
N GLN A 192 -17.59 -18.41 -28.66
CA GLN A 192 -17.73 -16.99 -28.94
C GLN A 192 -19.10 -16.46 -28.52
N GLU A 193 -20.19 -17.17 -28.88
CA GLU A 193 -21.55 -16.83 -28.45
C GLU A 193 -21.70 -16.83 -26.92
N LEU A 194 -21.11 -17.82 -26.23
CA LEU A 194 -21.11 -17.88 -24.78
C LEU A 194 -20.37 -16.70 -24.16
N LEU A 195 -19.20 -16.36 -24.71
CA LEU A 195 -18.39 -15.23 -24.26
C LEU A 195 -19.15 -13.91 -24.47
N ASP A 196 -19.78 -13.71 -25.63
CA ASP A 196 -20.58 -12.52 -25.93
C ASP A 196 -21.78 -12.38 -24.99
N ALA A 197 -22.51 -13.48 -24.72
CA ALA A 197 -23.58 -13.48 -23.72
C ALA A 197 -23.04 -13.11 -22.32
N HIS A 198 -21.88 -13.64 -21.93
CA HIS A 198 -21.26 -13.31 -20.65
C HIS A 198 -20.77 -11.86 -20.57
N ILE A 199 -20.33 -11.28 -21.69
CA ILE A 199 -19.97 -9.86 -21.79
C ILE A 199 -21.19 -8.99 -21.55
N GLN A 200 -22.33 -9.28 -22.19
CA GLN A 200 -23.56 -8.52 -22.00
C GLN A 200 -24.06 -8.62 -20.55
N PHE A 201 -24.04 -9.83 -19.99
CA PHE A 201 -24.37 -10.08 -18.59
C PHE A 201 -23.48 -9.28 -17.63
N SER A 202 -22.17 -9.29 -17.87
CA SER A 202 -21.19 -8.59 -17.03
C SER A 202 -21.31 -7.07 -17.16
N ALA A 203 -21.73 -6.55 -18.32
CA ALA A 203 -21.89 -5.11 -18.53
C ALA A 203 -23.02 -4.49 -17.69
N LYS A 204 -23.99 -5.28 -17.22
CA LYS A 204 -25.04 -4.83 -16.30
C LYS A 204 -24.56 -4.64 -14.85
N ARG A 205 -23.32 -5.02 -14.53
CA ARG A 205 -22.81 -5.09 -13.15
C ARG A 205 -21.58 -4.19 -12.96
N SER A 206 -21.50 -3.54 -11.80
CA SER A 206 -20.33 -2.74 -11.43
C SER A 206 -19.04 -3.58 -11.31
N GLU A 207 -19.11 -4.76 -10.70
CA GLU A 207 -17.94 -5.67 -10.61
C GLU A 207 -17.73 -6.52 -11.86
N GLY A 208 -18.59 -6.38 -12.88
CA GLY A 208 -18.58 -7.20 -14.10
C GLY A 208 -17.24 -7.22 -14.85
N PRO A 209 -16.64 -6.05 -15.18
CA PRO A 209 -15.34 -6.01 -15.85
C PRO A 209 -14.23 -6.72 -15.07
N ARG A 210 -14.19 -6.60 -13.75
CA ARG A 210 -13.19 -7.29 -12.93
C ARG A 210 -13.42 -8.80 -12.89
N ALA A 211 -14.67 -9.20 -12.69
CA ALA A 211 -15.07 -10.61 -12.62
C ALA A 211 -14.76 -11.35 -13.92
N ILE A 212 -15.10 -10.77 -15.08
CA ILE A 212 -14.80 -11.40 -16.38
C ILE A 212 -13.29 -11.45 -16.64
N MET A 213 -12.53 -10.42 -16.25
CA MET A 213 -11.07 -10.44 -16.38
C MET A 213 -10.47 -11.60 -15.60
N THR A 214 -10.88 -11.80 -14.34
CA THR A 214 -10.43 -12.94 -13.51
C THR A 214 -10.86 -14.29 -14.08
N ALA A 215 -12.07 -14.39 -14.64
CA ALA A 215 -12.52 -15.60 -15.32
C ALA A 215 -11.63 -15.94 -16.53
N ILE A 216 -11.29 -14.94 -17.35
CA ILE A 216 -10.42 -15.10 -18.52
C ILE A 216 -8.98 -15.41 -18.10
N GLU A 217 -8.46 -14.80 -17.04
CA GLU A 217 -7.17 -15.17 -16.46
C GLU A 217 -7.13 -16.67 -16.12
N HIS A 218 -8.18 -17.19 -15.46
CA HIS A 218 -8.28 -18.61 -15.15
C HIS A 218 -8.34 -19.49 -16.41
N ILE A 219 -9.14 -19.11 -17.41
CA ILE A 219 -9.27 -19.86 -18.67
C ILE A 219 -7.91 -19.99 -19.35
N VAL A 220 -7.18 -18.88 -19.50
CA VAL A 220 -5.86 -18.86 -20.15
C VAL A 220 -4.84 -19.65 -19.35
N ASP A 221 -4.86 -19.58 -18.01
CA ASP A 221 -3.94 -20.34 -17.16
C ASP A 221 -4.12 -21.85 -17.36
N VAL A 222 -5.35 -22.35 -17.27
CA VAL A 222 -5.65 -23.78 -17.46
C VAL A 222 -5.26 -24.23 -18.86
N ARG A 223 -5.67 -23.50 -19.90
CA ARG A 223 -5.39 -23.87 -21.31
C ARG A 223 -3.91 -23.83 -21.65
N SER A 224 -3.15 -22.94 -21.01
CA SER A 224 -1.70 -22.86 -21.22
C SER A 224 -0.93 -24.10 -20.75
N GLN A 225 -1.53 -24.89 -19.86
CA GLN A 225 -0.95 -26.08 -19.24
C GLN A 225 -1.38 -27.39 -19.93
N GLU A 226 -2.20 -27.31 -20.98
CA GLU A 226 -2.70 -28.46 -21.74
C GLU A 226 -1.59 -29.30 -22.39
N LYS A 227 -1.88 -30.59 -22.55
CA LYS A 227 -0.97 -31.55 -23.18
C LYS A 227 -1.66 -32.25 -24.36
N PRO A 228 -0.97 -32.43 -25.50
CA PRO A 228 0.40 -32.01 -25.80
C PRO A 228 0.55 -30.49 -25.97
N GLN A 229 1.78 -29.96 -25.92
CA GLN A 229 2.06 -28.52 -26.05
C GLN A 229 1.45 -27.89 -27.32
N THR A 230 1.35 -28.65 -28.41
CA THR A 230 0.73 -28.18 -29.66
C THR A 230 -0.75 -27.87 -29.49
N ARG A 231 -1.45 -28.58 -28.59
CA ARG A 231 -2.84 -28.29 -28.22
C ARG A 231 -2.92 -26.99 -27.43
N ALA A 232 -2.07 -26.82 -26.40
CA ALA A 232 -2.01 -25.57 -25.64
C ALA A 232 -1.73 -24.35 -26.55
N GLU A 233 -0.81 -24.49 -27.52
CA GLU A 233 -0.53 -23.42 -28.49
C GLU A 233 -1.73 -23.09 -29.39
N ALA A 234 -2.47 -24.10 -29.85
CA ALA A 234 -3.67 -23.91 -30.66
C ALA A 234 -4.78 -23.25 -29.84
N ASP A 235 -5.07 -23.78 -28.65
CA ASP A 235 -6.11 -23.25 -27.76
C ASP A 235 -5.82 -21.78 -27.37
N LEU A 236 -4.56 -21.46 -27.05
CA LEU A 236 -4.16 -20.07 -26.76
C LEU A 236 -4.29 -19.17 -28.00
N SER A 237 -3.98 -19.66 -29.18
CA SER A 237 -4.17 -18.90 -30.43
C SER A 237 -5.64 -18.57 -30.65
N THR A 238 -6.53 -19.55 -30.46
CA THR A 238 -7.98 -19.37 -30.56
C THR A 238 -8.48 -18.36 -29.53
N LEU A 239 -8.09 -18.47 -28.25
CA LEU A 239 -8.48 -17.50 -27.22
C LEU A 239 -8.01 -16.08 -27.50
N VAL A 240 -6.78 -15.91 -27.98
CA VAL A 240 -6.27 -14.60 -28.38
C VAL A 240 -7.05 -14.05 -29.57
N HIS A 241 -7.42 -14.88 -30.54
CA HIS A 241 -8.26 -14.47 -31.66
C HIS A 241 -9.64 -14.02 -31.20
N MET A 242 -10.33 -14.84 -30.40
CA MET A 242 -11.64 -14.51 -29.81
C MET A 242 -11.59 -13.18 -29.06
N ALA A 243 -10.58 -12.98 -28.20
CA ALA A 243 -10.42 -11.73 -27.44
C ALA A 243 -10.19 -10.50 -28.34
N ASN A 244 -9.45 -10.65 -29.44
CA ASN A 244 -9.25 -9.58 -30.42
C ASN A 244 -10.55 -9.28 -31.20
N ASP A 245 -11.32 -10.30 -31.55
CA ASP A 245 -12.57 -10.13 -32.31
C ASP A 245 -13.64 -9.43 -31.47
N VAL A 246 -13.72 -9.80 -30.19
CA VAL A 246 -14.62 -9.17 -29.21
C VAL A 246 -14.42 -7.65 -29.13
N VAL A 247 -13.16 -7.19 -29.11
CA VAL A 247 -12.86 -5.74 -29.02
C VAL A 247 -12.98 -5.02 -30.36
N ALA A 248 -12.90 -5.73 -31.49
CA ALA A 248 -13.07 -5.14 -32.82
C ALA A 248 -14.52 -4.67 -33.06
N GLY A 249 -15.51 -5.38 -32.52
CA GLY A 249 -16.92 -5.08 -32.69
C GLY A 249 -17.42 -3.93 -31.81
N GLN A 250 -16.89 -2.71 -31.93
CA GLN A 250 -17.28 -1.60 -31.04
C GLN A 250 -18.78 -1.31 -31.04
N THR A 251 -19.35 -1.09 -29.85
CA THR A 251 -20.76 -0.70 -29.66
C THR A 251 -20.87 0.70 -29.08
N GLU A 252 -22.03 1.34 -29.20
CA GLU A 252 -22.28 2.65 -28.56
C GLU A 252 -22.30 2.56 -27.02
N HIS A 253 -22.57 1.37 -26.46
CA HIS A 253 -22.65 1.15 -25.02
C HIS A 253 -21.27 1.05 -24.36
N LEU A 254 -20.88 2.11 -23.66
CA LEU A 254 -19.57 2.24 -23.02
C LEU A 254 -19.26 1.08 -22.03
N ALA A 255 -20.25 0.66 -21.23
CA ALA A 255 -20.08 -0.44 -20.27
C ALA A 255 -19.67 -1.75 -20.95
N VAL A 256 -20.29 -2.09 -22.07
CA VAL A 256 -19.96 -3.28 -22.88
C VAL A 256 -18.53 -3.19 -23.39
N ASN A 257 -18.12 -2.04 -23.93
CA ASN A 257 -16.75 -1.86 -24.42
C ASN A 257 -15.69 -2.05 -23.32
N PHE A 258 -15.96 -1.63 -22.08
CA PHE A 258 -15.06 -1.88 -20.96
C PHE A 258 -14.97 -3.35 -20.55
N VAL A 259 -16.09 -4.08 -20.57
CA VAL A 259 -16.09 -5.53 -20.31
C VAL A 259 -15.33 -6.28 -21.42
N ARG A 260 -15.48 -5.86 -22.68
CA ARG A 260 -14.71 -6.39 -23.81
C ARG A 260 -13.21 -6.13 -23.65
N LEU A 261 -12.83 -4.92 -23.25
CA LEU A 261 -11.44 -4.61 -22.91
C LEU A 261 -10.93 -5.47 -21.75
N ALA A 262 -11.80 -5.78 -20.77
CA ALA A 262 -11.46 -6.65 -19.64
C ALA A 262 -11.14 -8.08 -20.05
N VAL A 263 -11.85 -8.62 -21.05
CA VAL A 263 -11.52 -9.93 -21.66
C VAL A 263 -10.11 -9.91 -22.22
N LEU A 264 -9.78 -8.91 -23.05
CA LEU A 264 -8.44 -8.78 -23.62
C LEU A 264 -7.38 -8.55 -22.54
N ALA A 265 -7.68 -7.74 -21.52
CA ALA A 265 -6.80 -7.49 -20.38
C ALA A 265 -6.48 -8.80 -19.61
N GLY A 266 -7.48 -9.66 -19.41
CA GLY A 266 -7.30 -10.97 -18.78
C GLY A 266 -6.38 -11.89 -19.58
N VAL A 267 -6.56 -11.93 -20.91
CA VAL A 267 -5.66 -12.69 -21.81
C VAL A 267 -4.23 -12.17 -21.72
N VAL A 268 -4.02 -10.87 -21.87
CA VAL A 268 -2.70 -10.23 -21.77
C VAL A 268 -2.07 -10.53 -20.43
N ARG A 269 -2.81 -10.29 -19.34
CA ARG A 269 -2.30 -10.45 -17.98
C ARG A 269 -1.88 -11.87 -17.70
N MET A 270 -2.61 -12.86 -18.22
CA MET A 270 -2.23 -14.25 -18.00
C MET A 270 -1.08 -14.70 -18.91
N LEU A 271 -1.03 -14.26 -20.17
CA LEU A 271 0.10 -14.54 -21.06
C LEU A 271 1.42 -13.96 -20.54
N GLN A 272 1.40 -12.81 -19.86
CA GLN A 272 2.58 -12.20 -19.24
C GLN A 272 3.20 -13.07 -18.13
N PHE A 273 2.38 -13.84 -17.43
CA PHE A 273 2.78 -14.70 -16.30
C PHE A 273 2.54 -16.18 -16.61
N ASN A 274 2.48 -16.52 -17.91
CA ASN A 274 2.16 -17.85 -18.37
C ASN A 274 3.05 -18.91 -17.68
N GLN A 275 2.40 -19.87 -17.02
CA GLN A 275 3.05 -20.99 -16.34
C GLN A 275 3.41 -22.14 -17.30
N GLY A 276 2.80 -22.17 -18.50
CA GLY A 276 3.12 -23.09 -19.57
C GLY A 276 4.49 -22.83 -20.23
N LYS A 277 4.83 -23.64 -21.24
CA LYS A 277 6.11 -23.46 -21.95
C LYS A 277 6.11 -22.16 -22.76
N LYS A 278 7.13 -21.33 -22.55
CA LYS A 278 7.37 -20.08 -23.29
C LYS A 278 7.96 -20.36 -24.69
N THR A 279 7.16 -20.95 -25.57
CA THR A 279 7.56 -21.19 -26.97
C THR A 279 7.52 -19.88 -27.76
N LYS A 280 8.22 -19.84 -28.91
CA LYS A 280 8.22 -18.65 -29.78
C LYS A 280 6.81 -18.22 -30.17
N LYS A 281 5.95 -19.16 -30.54
CA LYS A 281 4.54 -18.87 -30.90
C LYS A 281 3.76 -18.22 -29.75
N VAL A 282 3.94 -18.68 -28.52
CA VAL A 282 3.27 -18.11 -27.35
C VAL A 282 3.76 -16.69 -27.07
N LEU A 283 5.06 -16.42 -27.29
CA LEU A 283 5.61 -15.06 -27.20
C LEU A 283 5.05 -14.15 -28.30
N ASP A 284 4.95 -14.64 -29.54
CA ASP A 284 4.35 -13.90 -30.66
C ASP A 284 2.86 -13.57 -30.39
N LEU A 285 2.11 -14.53 -29.82
CA LEU A 285 0.72 -14.34 -29.38
C LEU A 285 0.60 -13.28 -28.28
N ARG A 286 1.51 -13.32 -27.29
CA ARG A 286 1.58 -12.32 -26.23
C ARG A 286 1.82 -10.92 -26.80
N GLU A 287 2.82 -10.77 -27.66
CA GLU A 287 3.16 -9.48 -28.27
C GLU A 287 1.97 -8.92 -29.07
N LYS A 288 1.30 -9.77 -29.86
CA LYS A 288 0.08 -9.39 -30.59
C LYS A 288 -1.04 -8.93 -29.64
N ALA A 289 -1.31 -9.68 -28.58
CA ALA A 289 -2.33 -9.33 -27.60
C ALA A 289 -2.00 -8.03 -26.84
N GLU A 290 -0.74 -7.83 -26.44
CA GLU A 290 -0.27 -6.60 -25.79
C GLU A 290 -0.45 -5.38 -26.70
N LYS A 291 -0.14 -5.51 -27.99
CA LYS A 291 -0.33 -4.44 -28.98
C LYS A 291 -1.80 -4.09 -29.16
N THR A 292 -2.68 -5.08 -29.35
CA THR A 292 -4.13 -4.83 -29.44
C THR A 292 -4.64 -4.19 -28.15
N PHE A 293 -4.18 -4.64 -26.99
CA PHE A 293 -4.60 -4.08 -25.70
C PHE A 293 -4.23 -2.61 -25.56
N ILE A 294 -3.00 -2.21 -25.91
CA ILE A 294 -2.59 -0.80 -25.87
C ILE A 294 -3.46 0.04 -26.81
N GLN A 295 -3.74 -0.43 -28.03
CA GLN A 295 -4.62 0.29 -28.97
C GLN A 295 -6.04 0.47 -28.40
N GLN A 296 -6.63 -0.59 -27.86
CA GLN A 296 -7.98 -0.52 -27.30
C GLN A 296 -8.03 0.29 -26.00
N LEU A 297 -6.98 0.23 -25.18
CA LEU A 297 -6.85 1.08 -23.99
C LEU A 297 -6.73 2.56 -24.39
N ASP A 298 -6.00 2.89 -25.47
CA ASP A 298 -5.90 4.26 -26.01
C ASP A 298 -7.27 4.79 -26.43
N MET A 299 -8.04 3.97 -27.16
CA MET A 299 -9.41 4.31 -27.55
C MET A 299 -10.34 4.47 -26.35
N ALA A 300 -10.20 3.63 -25.32
CA ALA A 300 -11.00 3.74 -24.10
C ALA A 300 -10.68 5.03 -23.32
N VAL A 301 -9.39 5.40 -23.24
CA VAL A 301 -8.94 6.67 -22.64
C VAL A 301 -9.49 7.86 -23.41
N ASP A 302 -9.40 7.86 -24.74
CA ASP A 302 -9.98 8.90 -25.58
C ASP A 302 -11.50 9.00 -25.42
N THR A 303 -12.21 7.87 -25.40
CA THR A 303 -13.68 7.84 -25.24
C THR A 303 -14.13 8.44 -23.90
N VAL A 304 -13.43 8.11 -22.80
CA VAL A 304 -13.75 8.66 -21.47
C VAL A 304 -13.43 10.15 -21.39
N THR A 305 -12.37 10.60 -22.07
CA THR A 305 -11.91 12.00 -21.99
C THR A 305 -12.58 12.93 -22.98
N SER A 306 -12.94 12.48 -24.18
CA SER A 306 -13.74 13.21 -25.16
C SER A 306 -15.16 13.48 -24.64
N LYS A 307 -15.78 12.53 -23.93
CA LYS A 307 -17.08 12.73 -23.26
C LYS A 307 -17.02 13.76 -22.13
N LYS A 308 -15.86 14.01 -21.52
CA LYS A 308 -15.64 15.12 -20.57
C LYS A 308 -15.83 16.49 -21.25
N ASN A 309 -15.60 16.59 -22.56
CA ASN A 309 -15.79 17.83 -23.32
C ASN A 309 -17.25 18.07 -23.76
N MET A 310 -18.13 17.06 -23.72
CA MET A 310 -19.56 17.25 -24.00
C MET A 310 -20.33 17.92 -22.84
N ASN A 311 -19.86 17.79 -21.60
CA ASN A 311 -20.49 18.46 -20.45
C ASN A 311 -20.05 19.93 -20.25
N ASN A 312 -19.14 20.45 -21.06
CA ASN A 312 -18.76 21.87 -21.05
C ASN A 312 -19.54 22.74 -22.06
N TYR A 313 -20.53 22.17 -22.76
CA TYR A 313 -21.44 22.89 -23.66
C TYR A 313 -22.88 22.95 -23.14
N THR A 314 -23.08 23.32 -21.86
CA THR A 314 -24.35 23.92 -21.42
C THR A 314 -24.09 24.90 -20.27
N THR A 315 -23.34 25.97 -20.55
CA THR A 315 -23.57 27.26 -19.89
C THR A 315 -24.41 28.11 -20.81
N ASN A 316 -25.73 28.12 -20.60
CA ASN A 316 -26.50 29.36 -20.57
C ASN A 316 -27.92 29.16 -20.03
N GLN A 317 -28.13 29.83 -18.90
CA GLN A 317 -29.34 30.53 -18.47
C GLN A 317 -30.62 29.74 -18.15
N GLY A 318 -30.96 29.76 -16.86
CA GLY A 318 -32.30 30.12 -16.42
C GLY A 318 -33.23 28.95 -16.08
N THR A 319 -33.70 28.97 -14.83
CA THR A 319 -34.87 28.26 -14.28
C THR A 319 -34.71 26.79 -13.86
N THR A 320 -34.59 26.62 -12.54
CA THR A 320 -35.22 25.60 -11.67
C THR A 320 -35.28 24.15 -12.16
N SER A 321 -34.54 23.22 -11.53
CA SER A 321 -35.15 21.99 -11.01
C SER A 321 -34.18 21.15 -10.17
N PHE A 322 -34.66 20.69 -9.01
CA PHE A 322 -34.06 19.69 -8.11
C PHE A 322 -33.68 18.37 -8.85
N PHE A 323 -34.26 18.14 -10.04
CA PHE A 323 -33.93 17.03 -10.94
C PHE A 323 -32.51 17.10 -11.54
N PHE A 324 -31.94 18.31 -11.71
CA PHE A 324 -30.60 18.49 -12.27
C PHE A 324 -29.48 18.07 -11.31
N PHE A 325 -29.77 18.05 -10.00
CA PHE A 325 -28.79 17.65 -8.98
C PHE A 325 -28.60 16.13 -8.93
N PHE A 326 -29.68 15.35 -9.03
CA PHE A 326 -29.61 13.89 -9.11
C PHE A 326 -28.94 13.39 -10.41
N PHE A 327 -29.21 14.04 -11.54
CA PHE A 327 -28.61 13.67 -12.83
C PHE A 327 -27.09 13.96 -12.87
N ASN A 328 -26.65 15.06 -12.24
CA ASN A 328 -25.21 15.35 -12.09
C ASN A 328 -24.50 14.31 -11.21
N ILE A 329 -25.09 13.92 -10.08
CA ILE A 329 -24.48 12.93 -9.18
C ILE A 329 -24.29 11.57 -9.86
N TYR A 330 -25.30 11.08 -10.59
CA TYR A 330 -25.20 9.80 -11.31
C TYR A 330 -24.15 9.85 -12.43
N THR A 331 -24.07 10.96 -13.18
CA THR A 331 -23.10 11.12 -14.27
C THR A 331 -21.67 11.20 -13.74
N ILE A 332 -21.47 11.88 -12.61
CA ILE A 332 -20.17 11.99 -11.93
C ILE A 332 -19.75 10.62 -11.37
N PHE A 333 -20.65 9.91 -10.69
CA PHE A 333 -20.36 8.58 -10.15
C PHE A 333 -20.01 7.57 -11.25
N PHE A 334 -20.75 7.61 -12.37
CA PHE A 334 -20.50 6.75 -13.52
C PHE A 334 -19.16 7.04 -14.21
N PHE A 335 -18.72 8.31 -14.23
CA PHE A 335 -17.41 8.68 -14.74
C PHE A 335 -16.26 8.15 -13.86
N PHE A 336 -16.35 8.32 -12.55
CA PHE A 336 -15.34 7.80 -11.62
C PHE A 336 -15.25 6.27 -11.65
N PHE A 337 -16.36 5.59 -11.88
CA PHE A 337 -16.38 4.14 -12.05
C PHE A 337 -15.50 3.66 -13.23
N PHE A 338 -15.59 4.28 -14.41
CA PHE A 338 -14.74 3.88 -15.55
C PHE A 338 -13.28 4.27 -15.38
N LEU A 339 -13.00 5.37 -14.69
CA LEU A 339 -11.65 5.78 -14.33
C LEU A 339 -10.93 4.66 -13.55
N ASP A 340 -11.62 4.09 -12.57
CA ASP A 340 -11.09 3.04 -11.71
C ASP A 340 -10.91 1.72 -12.44
N ILE A 341 -11.76 1.43 -13.44
CA ILE A 341 -11.58 0.28 -14.33
C ILE A 341 -10.33 0.45 -15.20
N ILE A 342 -10.14 1.62 -15.81
CA ILE A 342 -8.93 1.92 -16.59
C ILE A 342 -7.69 1.76 -15.70
N ALA A 343 -7.73 2.30 -14.49
CA ALA A 343 -6.61 2.20 -13.55
C ALA A 343 -6.31 0.76 -13.15
N PHE A 344 -7.35 -0.04 -12.91
CA PHE A 344 -7.22 -1.47 -12.64
C PHE A 344 -6.56 -2.22 -13.81
N PHE A 345 -7.03 -2.03 -15.06
CA PHE A 345 -6.43 -2.67 -16.23
C PHE A 345 -4.98 -2.23 -16.47
N ALA A 346 -4.73 -0.93 -16.40
CA ALA A 346 -3.39 -0.37 -16.56
C ALA A 346 -2.43 -0.90 -15.50
N GLY A 347 -2.84 -0.90 -14.22
CA GLY A 347 -2.06 -1.43 -13.12
C GLY A 347 -1.71 -2.91 -13.29
N ARG A 348 -2.64 -3.71 -13.81
CA ARG A 348 -2.42 -5.15 -14.02
C ARG A 348 -1.55 -5.45 -15.23
N CYS A 349 -1.72 -4.75 -16.34
CA CYS A 349 -1.13 -5.12 -17.63
C CYS A 349 0.14 -4.30 -18.00
N ILE A 350 0.14 -2.97 -17.84
CA ILE A 350 1.17 -2.08 -18.42
C ILE A 350 2.57 -2.36 -17.87
N ILE A 351 2.67 -2.76 -16.60
CA ILE A 351 3.97 -2.99 -15.92
C ILE A 351 4.86 -3.96 -16.72
N GLN A 352 4.27 -4.98 -17.35
CA GLN A 352 5.01 -6.03 -18.06
C GLN A 352 5.07 -5.85 -19.59
N ILE A 353 4.33 -4.89 -20.17
CA ILE A 353 4.32 -4.61 -21.62
C ILE A 353 5.63 -3.90 -22.01
N PRO A 354 6.32 -4.25 -23.11
CA PRO A 354 7.52 -3.54 -23.54
C PRO A 354 7.32 -2.02 -23.67
N SER A 355 8.32 -1.25 -23.24
CA SER A 355 8.31 0.23 -23.28
C SER A 355 8.01 0.79 -24.67
N THR A 356 8.53 0.15 -25.73
CA THR A 356 8.30 0.51 -27.13
C THR A 356 6.82 0.44 -27.50
N THR A 357 6.10 -0.57 -27.01
CA THR A 357 4.66 -0.75 -27.29
C THR A 357 3.82 0.23 -26.50
N VAL A 358 4.17 0.53 -25.24
CA VAL A 358 3.46 1.54 -24.43
C VAL A 358 3.58 2.93 -25.05
N LEU A 359 4.74 3.25 -25.65
CA LEU A 359 4.97 4.51 -26.37
C LEU A 359 4.16 4.65 -27.66
N GLU A 360 3.56 3.57 -28.20
CA GLU A 360 2.64 3.67 -29.35
C GLU A 360 1.30 4.33 -28.97
N MET A 361 1.00 4.51 -27.68
CA MET A 361 -0.25 5.09 -27.18
C MET A 361 -0.28 6.62 -27.37
N ASN A 362 -1.28 7.14 -28.09
CA ASN A 362 -1.38 8.58 -28.37
C ASN A 362 -1.76 9.39 -27.11
N HIS A 363 -2.64 8.84 -26.27
CA HIS A 363 -3.17 9.51 -25.08
C HIS A 363 -2.43 9.09 -23.80
N LEU A 364 -1.17 8.67 -23.89
CA LEU A 364 -0.36 8.25 -22.74
C LEU A 364 -0.30 9.28 -21.59
N PRO A 365 -0.15 10.60 -21.83
CA PRO A 365 -0.19 11.60 -20.75
C PRO A 365 -1.58 11.71 -20.10
N VAL A 366 -2.64 11.48 -20.87
CA VAL A 366 -4.01 11.48 -20.36
C VAL A 366 -4.24 10.26 -19.48
N LEU A 367 -3.79 9.07 -19.92
CA LEU A 367 -3.79 7.87 -19.09
C LEU A 367 -3.08 8.11 -17.76
N LEU A 368 -1.89 8.70 -17.79
CA LEU A 368 -1.13 9.03 -16.58
C LEU A 368 -1.94 9.90 -15.60
N LYS A 369 -2.62 10.95 -16.10
CA LYS A 369 -3.53 11.78 -15.29
C LYS A 369 -4.70 10.97 -14.73
N LEU A 370 -5.27 10.06 -15.52
CA LEU A 370 -6.37 9.19 -15.08
C LEU A 370 -5.91 8.25 -13.96
N LEU A 371 -4.73 7.63 -14.08
CA LEU A 371 -4.17 6.77 -13.04
C LEU A 371 -3.91 7.55 -11.75
N SER A 372 -3.31 8.74 -11.85
CA SER A 372 -3.10 9.62 -10.70
C SER A 372 -4.42 10.05 -10.05
N ASN A 373 -5.46 10.33 -10.84
CA ASN A 373 -6.80 10.61 -10.32
C ASN A 373 -7.41 9.40 -9.61
N SER A 374 -7.38 8.21 -10.20
CA SER A 374 -7.91 7.00 -9.55
C SER A 374 -7.18 6.72 -8.24
N LEU A 375 -5.84 6.84 -8.23
CA LEU A 375 -5.03 6.63 -7.03
C LEU A 375 -5.35 7.65 -5.92
N LEU A 376 -5.41 8.93 -6.25
CA LEU A 376 -5.51 10.00 -5.25
C LEU A 376 -6.93 10.38 -4.89
N THR A 377 -7.91 10.26 -5.81
CA THR A 377 -9.26 10.85 -5.65
C THR A 377 -10.38 9.81 -5.56
N SER A 378 -10.16 8.54 -5.94
CA SER A 378 -11.23 7.53 -5.90
C SER A 378 -11.67 7.22 -4.47
N THR A 379 -12.97 6.98 -4.30
CA THR A 379 -13.57 6.51 -3.04
C THR A 379 -13.11 5.10 -2.66
N TYR A 380 -12.55 4.34 -3.60
CA TYR A 380 -12.02 2.99 -3.38
C TYR A 380 -10.49 2.93 -3.20
N THR A 381 -9.83 4.10 -3.13
CA THR A 381 -8.40 4.24 -2.84
C THR A 381 -8.17 5.22 -1.68
N PHE A 382 -7.51 6.36 -1.90
CA PHE A 382 -7.18 7.33 -0.86
C PHE A 382 -8.22 8.44 -0.70
N ASN A 383 -9.13 8.63 -1.68
CA ASN A 383 -10.23 9.61 -1.63
C ASN A 383 -9.81 11.02 -1.18
N ASN A 384 -8.73 11.56 -1.74
CA ASN A 384 -8.10 12.84 -1.39
C ASN A 384 -7.73 12.99 0.10
N GLY A 385 -7.45 11.89 0.79
CA GLY A 385 -7.19 11.92 2.22
C GLY A 385 -8.46 12.15 3.06
N ASN A 386 -9.64 12.22 2.44
CA ASN A 386 -10.92 12.43 3.13
C ASN A 386 -11.24 11.33 4.14
N VAL A 387 -10.69 10.13 3.96
CA VAL A 387 -10.78 9.06 4.96
C VAL A 387 -10.08 9.46 6.25
N ILE A 388 -8.90 10.08 6.16
CA ILE A 388 -8.12 10.56 7.32
C ILE A 388 -8.79 11.82 7.91
N HIS A 389 -9.23 12.74 7.05
CA HIS A 389 -9.89 13.97 7.45
C HIS A 389 -11.12 13.75 8.35
N ARG A 390 -11.94 12.73 8.02
CA ARG A 390 -13.19 12.43 8.71
C ARG A 390 -13.04 11.45 9.87
N LEU A 391 -11.82 11.05 10.23
CA LEU A 391 -11.62 10.04 11.28
C LEU A 391 -12.28 10.47 12.59
N GLN A 392 -13.05 9.54 13.14
CA GLN A 392 -13.70 9.65 14.45
C GLN A 392 -13.58 8.30 15.13
N ASN A 393 -13.33 8.27 16.44
CA ASN A 393 -13.25 7.03 17.20
C ASN A 393 -14.62 6.36 17.40
N THR A 394 -15.20 5.83 16.32
CA THR A 394 -16.50 5.14 16.29
C THR A 394 -16.38 3.79 15.59
N ILE A 395 -17.23 2.83 15.97
CA ILE A 395 -17.25 1.48 15.37
C ILE A 395 -17.63 1.53 13.88
N ALA A 396 -18.50 2.47 13.50
CA ALA A 396 -18.91 2.69 12.11
C ALA A 396 -17.71 3.09 11.23
N MET A 397 -16.88 4.03 11.70
CA MET A 397 -15.67 4.43 10.98
C MET A 397 -14.66 3.28 10.89
N THR A 398 -14.45 2.52 11.97
CA THR A 398 -13.58 1.32 11.95
C THR A 398 -14.04 0.32 10.89
N THR A 399 -15.36 0.14 10.75
CA THR A 399 -15.94 -0.75 9.73
C THR A 399 -15.76 -0.19 8.32
N GLU A 400 -16.00 1.10 8.10
CA GLU A 400 -15.79 1.78 6.81
C GLU A 400 -14.33 1.65 6.33
N VAL A 401 -13.37 1.93 7.21
CA VAL A 401 -11.93 1.84 6.89
C VAL A 401 -11.52 0.40 6.57
N ASN A 402 -11.98 -0.60 7.35
CA ASN A 402 -11.71 -2.00 7.04
C ASN A 402 -12.35 -2.44 5.72
N GLN A 403 -13.58 -2.00 5.43
CA GLN A 403 -14.22 -2.27 4.15
C GLN A 403 -13.46 -1.67 2.97
N LEU A 404 -12.86 -0.49 3.14
CA LEU A 404 -12.00 0.15 2.15
C LEU A 404 -10.74 -0.70 1.87
N ILE A 405 -10.06 -1.16 2.92
CA ILE A 405 -8.85 -1.99 2.79
C ILE A 405 -9.14 -3.30 2.05
N GLU A 406 -10.33 -3.86 2.25
CA GLU A 406 -10.75 -5.07 1.56
C GLU A 406 -11.15 -4.86 0.09
N GLN A 407 -11.37 -3.62 -0.35
CA GLN A 407 -11.74 -3.32 -1.73
C GLN A 407 -10.66 -3.78 -2.73
N PRO A 408 -11.06 -4.34 -3.88
CA PRO A 408 -10.12 -4.80 -4.91
C PRO A 408 -9.18 -3.69 -5.40
N LEU A 409 -9.69 -2.48 -5.62
CA LEU A 409 -8.88 -1.36 -6.12
C LEU A 409 -7.82 -0.91 -5.10
N PHE A 410 -8.16 -0.94 -3.81
CA PHE A 410 -7.20 -0.66 -2.73
C PHE A 410 -6.05 -1.67 -2.74
N LYS A 411 -6.38 -2.97 -2.87
CA LYS A 411 -5.38 -4.05 -3.00
C LYS A 411 -4.49 -3.91 -4.24
N ASP A 412 -4.93 -3.14 -5.24
CA ASP A 412 -4.20 -2.87 -6.48
C ASP A 412 -3.42 -1.54 -6.50
N ILE A 413 -3.46 -0.73 -5.43
CA ILE A 413 -2.69 0.52 -5.30
C ILE A 413 -1.20 0.32 -5.63
N GLY A 414 -0.61 -0.77 -5.17
CA GLY A 414 0.80 -1.09 -5.44
C GLY A 414 1.09 -1.39 -6.92
N ARG A 415 0.10 -1.88 -7.67
CA ARG A 415 0.22 -2.12 -9.11
C ARG A 415 -0.04 -0.82 -9.91
N ILE A 416 -1.04 -0.04 -9.49
CA ILE A 416 -1.35 1.26 -10.10
C ILE A 416 -0.16 2.22 -9.98
N SER A 417 0.46 2.32 -8.81
CA SER A 417 1.66 3.16 -8.59
C SER A 417 2.85 2.74 -9.46
N ARG A 418 3.06 1.42 -9.68
CA ARG A 418 4.10 0.93 -10.61
C ARG A 418 3.78 1.23 -12.07
N ALA A 419 2.51 1.21 -12.47
CA ALA A 419 2.12 1.63 -13.81
C ALA A 419 2.34 3.14 -14.00
N ILE A 420 2.01 3.97 -13.00
CA ILE A 420 2.33 5.40 -12.99
C ILE A 420 3.85 5.61 -13.12
N ALA A 421 4.65 4.92 -12.30
CA ALA A 421 6.10 5.01 -12.31
C ALA A 421 6.69 4.69 -13.70
N LYS A 422 6.25 3.60 -14.31
CA LYS A 422 6.68 3.23 -15.66
C LYS A 422 6.33 4.29 -16.70
N ILE A 423 5.11 4.84 -16.65
CA ILE A 423 4.71 5.88 -17.60
C ILE A 423 5.50 7.18 -17.38
N ASN A 424 5.77 7.56 -16.12
CA ASN A 424 6.62 8.70 -15.79
C ASN A 424 8.02 8.54 -16.40
N GLU A 425 8.65 7.39 -16.18
CA GLU A 425 9.97 7.05 -16.73
C GLU A 425 9.99 7.22 -18.25
N LEU A 426 9.00 6.65 -18.96
CA LEU A 426 8.90 6.75 -20.42
C LEU A 426 8.73 8.19 -20.92
N LEU A 427 7.87 8.98 -20.28
CA LEU A 427 7.63 10.37 -20.67
C LEU A 427 8.87 11.25 -20.44
N LEU A 428 9.61 11.02 -19.35
CA LEU A 428 10.84 11.74 -19.03
C LEU A 428 12.02 11.34 -19.94
N LEU A 429 12.13 10.06 -20.31
CA LEU A 429 13.12 9.60 -21.29
C LEU A 429 12.90 10.22 -22.66
N GLU A 430 11.65 10.35 -23.09
CA GLU A 430 11.26 11.00 -24.35
C GLU A 430 11.29 12.53 -24.29
N LYS A 431 11.51 13.13 -23.10
CA LYS A 431 11.43 14.58 -22.84
C LYS A 431 10.08 15.19 -23.27
N LYS A 432 9.00 14.40 -23.20
CA LYS A 432 7.65 14.80 -23.61
C LYS A 432 6.75 14.92 -22.40
N TYR A 433 5.87 15.92 -22.41
CA TYR A 433 4.81 16.08 -21.40
C TYR A 433 5.32 16.14 -19.94
N VAL A 434 6.52 16.69 -19.72
CA VAL A 434 7.14 16.90 -18.39
C VAL A 434 6.19 17.61 -17.41
N SER A 435 5.40 18.57 -17.90
CA SER A 435 4.38 19.28 -17.10
C SER A 435 3.29 18.38 -16.52
N THR A 436 3.03 17.22 -17.15
CA THR A 436 2.06 16.25 -16.64
C THR A 436 2.65 15.51 -15.44
N VAL A 437 3.93 15.14 -15.49
CA VAL A 437 4.63 14.52 -14.36
C VAL A 437 4.77 15.51 -13.21
N GLN A 438 5.13 16.77 -13.49
CA GLN A 438 5.12 17.86 -12.50
C GLN A 438 3.76 17.97 -11.79
N SER A 439 2.66 18.05 -12.55
CA SER A 439 1.32 18.16 -11.98
C SER A 439 0.95 17.00 -11.04
N ILE A 440 1.55 15.82 -11.22
CA ILE A 440 1.34 14.68 -10.33
C ILE A 440 2.15 14.87 -9.05
N LEU A 441 3.41 15.28 -9.15
CA LEU A 441 4.23 15.61 -7.98
C LEU A 441 3.57 16.71 -7.13
N ASP A 442 3.10 17.80 -7.76
CA ASP A 442 2.39 18.89 -7.06
C ASP A 442 1.19 18.36 -6.26
N ARG A 443 0.45 17.40 -6.84
CA ARG A 443 -0.68 16.75 -6.16
C ARG A 443 -0.25 15.81 -5.04
N LEU A 444 0.85 15.08 -5.20
CA LEU A 444 1.42 14.27 -4.12
C LEU A 444 1.90 15.13 -2.97
N VAL A 445 2.51 16.29 -3.26
CA VAL A 445 2.89 17.29 -2.24
C VAL A 445 1.65 17.75 -1.48
N GLY A 446 0.63 18.26 -2.18
CA GLY A 446 -0.62 18.71 -1.54
C GLY A 446 -1.32 17.60 -0.74
N PHE A 447 -1.35 16.38 -1.27
CA PHE A 447 -1.89 15.23 -0.57
C PHE A 447 -1.11 14.91 0.71
N SER A 448 0.22 14.91 0.66
CA SER A 448 1.08 14.60 1.82
C SER A 448 0.90 15.62 2.95
N TYR A 449 0.73 16.91 2.62
CA TYR A 449 0.39 17.94 3.60
C TYR A 449 -0.97 17.69 4.25
N ASN A 450 -1.99 17.36 3.46
CA ASN A 450 -3.33 17.07 4.01
C ASN A 450 -3.28 15.87 4.96
N ALA A 451 -2.61 14.78 4.57
CA ALA A 451 -2.45 13.60 5.42
C ALA A 451 -1.72 13.92 6.73
N PHE A 452 -0.67 14.74 6.66
CA PHE A 452 0.06 15.25 7.82
C PHE A 452 -0.84 16.04 8.78
N PHE A 453 -1.57 17.05 8.28
CA PHE A 453 -2.43 17.90 9.12
C PHE A 453 -3.66 17.16 9.66
N ASP A 454 -4.30 16.33 8.86
CA ASP A 454 -5.50 15.60 9.28
C ASP A 454 -5.17 14.55 10.35
N TRP A 455 -4.03 13.86 10.22
CA TRP A 455 -3.57 12.93 11.24
C TRP A 455 -3.14 13.64 12.53
N ASP A 456 -2.40 14.74 12.40
CA ASP A 456 -2.03 15.60 13.53
C ASP A 456 -3.26 16.03 14.34
N ARG A 457 -4.27 16.56 13.65
CA ARG A 457 -5.54 16.98 14.25
C ARG A 457 -6.23 15.82 14.95
N TYR A 458 -6.34 14.67 14.29
CA TYR A 458 -7.00 13.49 14.86
C TYR A 458 -6.36 13.05 16.19
N LEU A 459 -5.02 12.97 16.23
CA LEU A 459 -4.29 12.59 17.45
C LEU A 459 -4.46 13.61 18.59
N MET A 460 -4.48 14.91 18.27
CA MET A 460 -4.68 15.96 19.26
C MET A 460 -6.09 15.91 19.88
N GLU A 461 -7.11 15.60 19.07
CA GLU A 461 -8.50 15.46 19.53
C GLU A 461 -8.72 14.18 20.36
N HIS A 462 -7.97 13.11 20.09
CA HIS A 462 -8.16 11.78 20.67
C HIS A 462 -7.01 11.36 21.60
N SER A 463 -6.39 12.29 22.32
CA SER A 463 -5.30 11.93 23.25
C SER A 463 -5.79 10.99 24.36
N SER A 464 -5.02 9.93 24.63
CA SER A 464 -5.37 8.73 25.42
C SER A 464 -5.75 8.95 26.89
N LYS A 465 -5.72 10.19 27.40
CA LYS A 465 -5.86 10.48 28.83
C LYS A 465 -7.29 10.30 29.37
N ASN A 466 -8.33 10.23 28.52
CA ASN A 466 -9.73 10.21 28.95
C ASN A 466 -10.63 9.13 28.28
N MET A 467 -10.06 8.09 27.68
CA MET A 467 -10.87 7.06 26.98
C MET A 467 -11.37 5.96 27.91
N THR A 468 -12.63 5.52 27.72
CA THR A 468 -13.14 4.28 28.31
C THR A 468 -12.45 3.04 27.71
N ALA A 469 -12.55 1.89 28.37
CA ALA A 469 -11.96 0.63 27.88
C ALA A 469 -12.48 0.21 26.49
N VAL A 470 -13.75 0.52 26.18
CA VAL A 470 -14.37 0.22 24.89
C VAL A 470 -13.86 1.17 23.81
N GLU A 471 -13.80 2.47 24.10
CA GLU A 471 -13.24 3.48 23.19
C GLU A 471 -11.76 3.24 22.92
N GLY A 472 -10.99 2.82 23.92
CA GLY A 472 -9.58 2.47 23.76
C GLY A 472 -9.37 1.23 22.90
N LYS A 473 -10.28 0.24 22.96
CA LYS A 473 -10.25 -0.92 22.06
C LYS A 473 -10.56 -0.51 20.62
N ASN A 474 -11.64 0.25 20.40
CA ASN A 474 -12.00 0.73 19.06
C ASN A 474 -10.91 1.63 18.46
N TYR A 475 -10.31 2.50 19.28
CA TYR A 475 -9.20 3.36 18.86
C TYR A 475 -8.04 2.53 18.30
N LYS A 476 -7.62 1.47 19.00
CA LYS A 476 -6.53 0.59 18.53
C LYS A 476 -6.90 -0.16 17.24
N GLU A 477 -8.14 -0.61 17.11
CA GLU A 477 -8.60 -1.28 15.89
C GLU A 477 -8.62 -0.32 14.69
N LEU A 478 -9.12 0.91 14.89
CA LEU A 478 -9.11 1.96 13.89
C LEU A 478 -7.69 2.38 13.53
N GLU A 479 -6.83 2.59 14.52
CA GLU A 479 -5.42 2.94 14.36
C GLU A 479 -4.69 1.88 13.50
N ASN A 480 -4.87 0.59 13.78
CA ASN A 480 -4.28 -0.49 12.97
C ASN A 480 -4.75 -0.46 11.51
N ALA A 481 -6.03 -0.17 11.28
CA ALA A 481 -6.58 -0.06 9.94
C ALA A 481 -5.99 1.16 9.19
N VAL A 482 -5.90 2.30 9.87
CA VAL A 482 -5.28 3.53 9.32
C VAL A 482 -3.79 3.32 9.01
N TRP A 483 -3.04 2.59 9.86
CA TRP A 483 -1.65 2.24 9.57
C TRP A 483 -1.47 1.40 8.30
N THR A 484 -2.47 0.57 7.96
CA THR A 484 -2.48 -0.16 6.69
C THR A 484 -2.64 0.77 5.49
N ILE A 485 -3.45 1.83 5.62
CA ILE A 485 -3.57 2.91 4.63
C ILE A 485 -2.26 3.66 4.49
N PHE A 486 -1.66 4.10 5.61
CA PHE A 486 -0.38 4.80 5.61
C PHE A 486 0.74 3.98 4.98
N LYS A 487 0.83 2.68 5.29
CA LYS A 487 1.80 1.78 4.64
C LYS A 487 1.61 1.71 3.13
N SER A 488 0.37 1.58 2.67
CA SER A 488 0.04 1.52 1.24
C SER A 488 0.34 2.85 0.53
N MET A 489 0.10 3.97 1.21
CA MET A 489 0.42 5.33 0.75
C MET A 489 1.92 5.56 0.61
N THR A 490 2.70 5.31 1.65
CA THR A 490 4.16 5.49 1.63
C THR A 490 4.80 4.60 0.56
N PHE A 491 4.32 3.37 0.39
CA PHE A 491 4.76 2.49 -0.70
C PHE A 491 4.46 3.11 -2.08
N ALA A 492 3.20 3.48 -2.33
CA ALA A 492 2.78 4.03 -3.62
C ALA A 492 3.53 5.31 -3.98
N PHE A 493 3.69 6.22 -3.01
CA PHE A 493 4.39 7.48 -3.19
C PHE A 493 5.87 7.24 -3.46
N THR A 494 6.53 6.38 -2.68
CA THR A 494 7.95 6.03 -2.91
C THR A 494 8.19 5.47 -4.30
N VAL A 495 7.32 4.58 -4.80
CA VAL A 495 7.43 4.04 -6.17
C VAL A 495 7.33 5.14 -7.22
N ILE A 496 6.40 6.08 -7.05
CA ILE A 496 6.22 7.20 -8.00
C ILE A 496 7.40 8.18 -7.93
N LEU A 497 7.87 8.54 -6.73
CA LEU A 497 9.00 9.45 -6.56
C LEU A 497 10.32 8.84 -7.08
N LYS A 498 10.54 7.53 -6.85
CA LYS A 498 11.68 6.79 -7.38
C LYS A 498 11.74 6.83 -8.91
N SER A 499 10.58 6.78 -9.57
CA SER A 499 10.51 6.88 -11.04
C SER A 499 11.01 8.20 -11.61
N VAL A 500 11.09 9.24 -10.78
CA VAL A 500 11.62 10.56 -11.15
C VAL A 500 13.06 10.70 -10.72
N ALA A 501 13.40 10.29 -9.50
CA ALA A 501 14.72 10.56 -8.90
C ALA A 501 15.80 9.52 -9.21
N VAL A 502 15.41 8.29 -9.54
CA VAL A 502 16.34 7.15 -9.65
C VAL A 502 16.21 6.44 -10.99
N ASP A 503 14.98 6.14 -11.43
CA ASP A 503 14.79 5.25 -12.60
C ASP A 503 15.12 5.96 -13.94
N VAL A 504 15.10 7.30 -13.96
CA VAL A 504 15.59 8.06 -15.12
C VAL A 504 17.13 8.18 -15.04
N PRO A 505 17.88 7.73 -16.06
CA PRO A 505 19.34 7.77 -16.06
C PRO A 505 19.91 9.18 -15.82
N ASP A 506 21.11 9.22 -15.25
CA ASP A 506 21.90 10.43 -15.01
C ASP A 506 21.17 11.54 -14.23
N GLY A 507 20.16 11.17 -13.42
CA GLY A 507 19.36 12.12 -12.65
C GLY A 507 18.52 13.07 -13.52
N GLN A 508 18.31 12.76 -14.81
CA GLN A 508 17.63 13.65 -15.74
C GLN A 508 16.18 13.95 -15.32
N GLY A 509 15.51 13.06 -14.59
CA GLY A 509 14.17 13.34 -14.06
C GLY A 509 14.14 14.53 -13.10
N LEU A 510 15.16 14.68 -12.24
CA LEU A 510 15.31 15.81 -11.31
C LEU A 510 15.69 17.12 -12.01
N ILE A 511 16.38 17.03 -13.15
CA ILE A 511 16.75 18.19 -13.98
C ILE A 511 15.55 18.69 -14.79
N GLN A 512 14.80 17.77 -15.40
CA GLN A 512 13.69 18.11 -16.30
C GLN A 512 12.49 18.69 -15.55
N ILE A 513 12.19 18.17 -14.36
CA ILE A 513 11.07 18.58 -13.55
C ILE A 513 11.52 19.66 -12.57
N SER A 514 10.90 20.83 -12.65
CA SER A 514 11.24 21.96 -11.78
C SER A 514 10.91 21.64 -10.32
N ASN A 515 11.84 21.93 -9.40
CA ASN A 515 11.66 21.71 -7.96
C ASN A 515 11.42 20.25 -7.53
N ALA A 516 11.59 19.26 -8.43
CA ALA A 516 11.30 17.85 -8.12
C ALA A 516 11.98 17.35 -6.84
N ALA A 517 13.26 17.72 -6.64
CA ALA A 517 14.00 17.35 -5.45
C ALA A 517 13.41 17.96 -4.17
N GLN A 518 12.96 19.23 -4.22
CA GLN A 518 12.30 19.89 -3.09
C GLN A 518 10.94 19.26 -2.79
N ASP A 519 10.19 18.91 -3.83
CA ASP A 519 8.88 18.25 -3.70
C ASP A 519 9.02 16.85 -3.08
N ILE A 520 10.01 16.06 -3.54
CA ILE A 520 10.31 14.73 -2.98
C ILE A 520 10.67 14.85 -1.49
N ILE A 521 11.58 15.76 -1.13
CA ILE A 521 11.99 15.95 0.26
C ILE A 521 10.81 16.41 1.11
N SER A 522 9.98 17.32 0.61
CA SER A 522 8.79 17.81 1.32
C SER A 522 7.77 16.69 1.55
N ILE A 523 7.53 15.82 0.56
CA ILE A 523 6.64 14.67 0.69
C ILE A 523 7.18 13.70 1.75
N TYR A 524 8.47 13.38 1.73
CA TYR A 524 9.06 12.49 2.73
C TYR A 524 9.07 13.10 4.14
N ALA A 525 9.33 14.39 4.27
CA ALA A 525 9.20 15.10 5.54
C ALA A 525 7.77 14.99 6.11
N ASN A 526 6.76 15.19 5.27
CA ASN A 526 5.35 15.11 5.67
C ASN A 526 4.92 13.69 6.04
N LEU A 527 5.56 12.66 5.49
CA LEU A 527 5.27 11.24 5.77
C LEU A 527 6.23 10.63 6.80
N ASN A 528 7.15 11.40 7.38
CA ASN A 528 8.21 10.86 8.25
C ASN A 528 7.65 10.13 9.49
N PHE A 529 6.52 10.61 10.02
CA PHE A 529 5.83 9.98 11.15
C PHE A 529 5.37 8.55 10.84
N ILE A 530 5.16 8.23 9.55
CA ILE A 530 4.79 6.89 9.09
C ILE A 530 6.04 6.01 9.01
N THR A 531 7.13 6.54 8.47
CA THR A 531 8.38 5.78 8.31
C THR A 531 9.04 5.47 9.65
N GLU A 532 8.98 6.39 10.62
CA GLU A 532 9.41 6.14 12.00
C GLU A 532 8.57 5.04 12.66
N HIS A 533 7.25 5.03 12.45
CA HIS A 533 6.36 4.02 13.03
C HIS A 533 6.55 2.62 12.42
N LEU A 534 6.71 2.51 11.10
CA LEU A 534 6.78 1.22 10.41
C LEU A 534 8.13 0.50 10.59
N GLY A 535 9.20 1.21 10.99
CA GLY A 535 10.52 0.64 11.25
C GLY A 535 11.23 0.08 10.01
N GLU A 536 12.16 -0.85 10.22
CA GLU A 536 12.93 -1.46 9.14
C GLU A 536 12.07 -2.49 8.36
N GLY A 537 11.88 -2.27 7.06
CA GLY A 537 11.06 -3.15 6.23
C GLY A 537 11.38 -3.09 4.73
N ALA A 538 10.74 -3.98 3.96
CA ALA A 538 10.86 -4.04 2.51
C ALA A 538 10.36 -2.72 1.86
N GLY A 539 11.26 -2.03 1.15
CA GLY A 539 11.00 -0.72 0.54
C GLY A 539 11.83 0.43 1.12
N ARG A 540 12.49 0.25 2.27
CA ARG A 540 13.39 1.27 2.85
C ARG A 540 14.57 1.60 1.95
N GLN A 541 15.09 0.62 1.21
CA GLN A 541 16.15 0.84 0.22
C GLN A 541 15.68 1.82 -0.88
N ALA A 542 14.50 1.57 -1.47
CA ALA A 542 13.95 2.45 -2.50
C ALA A 542 13.71 3.88 -1.97
N TYR A 543 13.23 4.01 -0.73
CA TYR A 543 13.10 5.29 -0.03
C TYR A 543 14.46 5.99 0.14
N GLN A 544 15.46 5.28 0.67
CA GLN A 544 16.80 5.83 0.92
C GLN A 544 17.50 6.24 -0.38
N GLU A 545 17.42 5.42 -1.44
CA GLU A 545 17.96 5.76 -2.77
C GLU A 545 17.31 7.02 -3.33
N THR A 546 15.98 7.12 -3.24
CA THR A 546 15.22 8.28 -3.73
C THR A 546 15.58 9.56 -2.96
N LEU A 547 15.64 9.48 -1.62
CA LEU A 547 16.01 10.61 -0.78
C LEU A 547 17.47 11.04 -1.03
N THR A 548 18.39 10.08 -1.08
CA THR A 548 19.82 10.34 -1.30
C THR A 548 20.06 11.04 -2.63
N ASN A 549 19.39 10.59 -3.71
CA ASN A 549 19.51 11.25 -5.02
C ASN A 549 18.92 12.67 -5.02
N ALA A 550 17.77 12.88 -4.37
CA ALA A 550 17.18 14.22 -4.26
C ALA A 550 18.08 15.17 -3.46
N VAL A 551 18.68 14.70 -2.36
CA VAL A 551 19.63 15.49 -1.56
C VAL A 551 20.91 15.77 -2.34
N ALA A 552 21.50 14.76 -2.99
CA ALA A 552 22.68 14.91 -3.83
C ALA A 552 22.46 15.95 -4.96
N TYR A 553 21.27 15.95 -5.57
CA TYR A 553 20.90 16.94 -6.57
C TYR A 553 20.92 18.37 -6.00
N LEU A 554 20.39 18.58 -4.80
CA LEU A 554 20.36 19.89 -4.14
C LEU A 554 21.72 20.36 -3.60
N LEU A 555 22.67 19.44 -3.38
CA LEU A 555 24.03 19.76 -2.94
C LEU A 555 24.91 20.35 -4.06
N HIS A 556 24.53 20.18 -5.34
CA HIS A 556 25.21 20.83 -6.45
C HIS A 556 25.12 22.36 -6.36
N GLU A 557 26.22 23.05 -6.70
CA GLU A 557 26.36 24.51 -6.58
C GLU A 557 25.23 25.29 -7.26
N ASP A 558 24.78 24.83 -8.43
CA ASP A 558 23.68 25.45 -9.19
C ASP A 558 22.34 25.42 -8.44
N ASN A 559 22.19 24.53 -7.46
CA ASN A 559 20.93 24.27 -6.75
C ASN A 559 20.94 24.75 -5.28
N HIS A 560 22.02 25.40 -4.80
CA HIS A 560 22.12 25.85 -3.40
C HIS A 560 21.00 26.80 -2.99
N CYS A 561 20.55 27.68 -3.89
CA CYS A 561 19.40 28.56 -3.63
C CYS A 561 18.11 27.77 -3.36
N GLN A 562 17.90 26.65 -4.08
CA GLN A 562 16.74 25.78 -3.90
C GLN A 562 16.79 25.06 -2.55
N LEU A 563 17.96 24.55 -2.16
CA LEU A 563 18.18 23.94 -0.84
C LEU A 563 17.87 24.93 0.29
N ASN A 564 18.46 26.13 0.22
CA ASN A 564 18.29 27.18 1.22
C ASN A 564 16.84 27.64 1.33
N LYS A 565 16.15 27.80 0.20
CA LYS A 565 14.71 28.14 0.19
C LYS A 565 13.86 27.05 0.84
N LEU A 566 14.14 25.77 0.55
CA LEU A 566 13.43 24.63 1.14
C LEU A 566 13.56 24.63 2.67
N LEU A 567 14.79 24.71 3.18
CA LEU A 567 15.06 24.69 4.63
C LEU A 567 14.49 25.94 5.30
N SER A 568 14.68 27.12 4.71
CA SER A 568 14.12 28.38 5.22
C SER A 568 12.60 28.30 5.40
N LEU A 569 11.87 27.82 4.38
CA LEU A 569 10.42 27.66 4.46
C LEU A 569 10.02 26.62 5.50
N ALA A 570 10.67 25.45 5.50
CA ALA A 570 10.37 24.36 6.42
C ALA A 570 10.51 24.78 7.89
N PHE A 571 11.62 25.42 8.26
CA PHE A 571 11.84 25.85 9.65
C PHE A 571 10.96 27.05 10.03
N LYS A 572 10.67 27.98 9.09
CA LYS A 572 9.76 29.10 9.33
C LYS A 572 8.35 28.67 9.74
N GLU A 573 7.89 27.49 9.33
CA GLU A 573 6.60 26.95 9.79
C GLU A 573 6.55 26.70 11.32
N TYR A 574 7.71 26.49 11.94
CA TYR A 574 7.88 26.26 13.37
C TYR A 574 8.40 27.49 14.12
N ALA A 575 8.86 28.52 13.39
CA ALA A 575 9.28 29.80 13.92
C ALA A 575 8.04 30.65 14.32
N SER A 576 7.39 30.28 15.43
CA SER A 576 6.27 31.08 15.96
C SER A 576 6.80 32.33 16.69
N PRO A 577 6.21 33.52 16.45
CA PRO A 577 6.49 34.73 17.23
C PRO A 577 5.90 34.69 18.65
N ASN A 578 5.11 33.67 19.00
CA ASN A 578 4.38 33.59 20.25
C ASN A 578 5.09 32.65 21.24
N PHE A 579 5.91 33.22 22.14
CA PHE A 579 6.01 32.68 23.49
C PHE A 579 4.59 32.59 24.06
N VAL A 580 4.24 31.45 24.67
CA VAL A 580 3.01 31.39 25.48
C VAL A 580 3.21 32.29 26.70
N LYS A 581 2.12 32.76 27.32
CA LYS A 581 2.14 33.62 28.52
C LYS A 581 3.04 33.13 29.69
N ASP A 582 3.50 31.88 29.64
CA ASP A 582 4.26 31.18 30.67
C ASP A 582 5.76 30.97 30.34
N ASP A 583 6.35 31.71 29.39
CA ASP A 583 7.75 31.57 28.92
C ASP A 583 8.13 30.19 28.35
N ILE A 584 7.14 29.32 28.10
CA ILE A 584 7.32 28.02 27.46
C ILE A 584 7.49 28.22 25.94
N PRO A 585 8.58 27.71 25.33
CA PRO A 585 8.75 27.77 23.88
C PRO A 585 7.63 27.01 23.15
N SER A 586 7.13 27.56 22.05
CA SER A 586 6.07 26.94 21.23
C SER A 586 6.40 25.52 20.75
N VAL A 587 7.69 25.19 20.71
CA VAL A 587 8.22 23.90 20.26
C VAL A 587 7.93 22.77 21.25
N GLU A 588 7.76 23.08 22.55
CA GLU A 588 7.32 22.12 23.59
C GLU A 588 5.83 21.76 23.49
N LEU A 589 5.07 22.44 22.61
CA LEU A 589 3.65 22.18 22.38
C LEU A 589 3.40 21.49 21.04
N LEU A 590 4.47 21.12 20.32
CA LEU A 590 4.33 20.37 19.07
C LEU A 590 3.80 18.97 19.37
N SER A 591 2.88 18.51 18.54
CA SER A 591 2.44 17.12 18.54
C SER A 591 3.57 16.19 18.09
N ILE A 592 3.41 14.89 18.36
CA ILE A 592 4.37 13.87 17.93
C ILE A 592 4.58 13.85 16.39
N VAL A 593 3.54 14.18 15.62
CA VAL A 593 3.59 14.23 14.14
C VAL A 593 4.42 15.42 13.67
N LYS A 594 4.23 16.59 14.28
CA LYS A 594 5.03 17.79 14.00
C LYS A 594 6.47 17.64 14.43
N GLN A 595 6.70 17.00 15.58
CA GLN A 595 8.04 16.67 16.07
C GLN A 595 8.76 15.74 15.09
N SER A 596 8.10 14.68 14.60
CA SER A 596 8.66 13.77 13.58
C SER A 596 9.07 14.48 12.29
N ARG A 597 8.25 15.40 11.75
CA ARG A 597 8.62 16.20 10.57
C ARG A 597 9.81 17.12 10.85
N LEU A 598 9.90 17.69 12.05
CA LEU A 598 11.03 18.53 12.44
C LEU A 598 12.31 17.71 12.65
N THR A 599 12.21 16.47 13.13
CA THR A 599 13.33 15.51 13.21
C THR A 599 13.92 15.30 11.83
N PHE A 600 13.07 14.99 10.83
CA PHE A 600 13.51 14.80 9.45
C PHE A 600 14.30 15.99 8.89
N PHE A 601 13.82 17.22 9.09
CA PHE A 601 14.54 18.40 8.63
C PHE A 601 15.82 18.67 9.44
N SER A 602 15.84 18.34 10.72
CA SER A 602 17.05 18.47 11.56
C SER A 602 18.14 17.48 11.12
N ASP A 603 17.77 16.24 10.80
CA ASP A 603 18.66 15.22 10.22
C ASP A 603 19.16 15.61 8.82
N LEU A 604 18.30 16.28 8.03
CA LEU A 604 18.71 16.81 6.74
C LEU A 604 19.72 17.94 6.91
N VAL A 605 19.50 18.86 7.86
CA VAL A 605 20.43 19.95 8.17
C VAL A 605 21.80 19.40 8.57
N GLU A 606 21.86 18.36 9.39
CA GLU A 606 23.12 17.69 9.73
C GLU A 606 23.94 17.31 8.48
N GLN A 607 23.27 16.76 7.46
CA GLN A 607 23.92 16.26 6.24
C GLN A 607 24.35 17.36 5.27
N VAL A 608 23.63 18.49 5.26
CA VAL A 608 23.79 19.53 4.22
C VAL A 608 24.33 20.85 4.76
N ILE A 609 24.67 20.94 6.05
CA ILE A 609 25.04 22.17 6.75
C ILE A 609 26.10 22.99 6.01
N SER A 610 27.07 22.34 5.36
CA SER A 610 28.14 23.00 4.60
C SER A 610 27.59 23.92 3.50
N ASN A 611 26.47 23.53 2.89
CA ASN A 611 25.84 24.18 1.75
C ASN A 611 24.67 25.11 2.15
N ILE A 612 24.40 25.26 3.45
CA ILE A 612 23.41 26.19 3.98
C ILE A 612 24.03 27.58 4.10
N ASP A 613 23.33 28.60 3.61
CA ASP A 613 23.71 30.00 3.74
C ASP A 613 23.63 30.43 5.22
N ASP A 614 24.62 31.19 5.68
CA ASP A 614 24.69 31.64 7.08
C ASP A 614 23.42 32.38 7.51
N ALA A 615 22.83 33.18 6.61
CA ALA A 615 21.59 33.89 6.88
C ALA A 615 20.40 32.95 7.13
N VAL A 616 20.31 31.81 6.44
CA VAL A 616 19.25 30.82 6.66
C VAL A 616 19.49 30.08 7.96
N LEU A 617 20.73 29.69 8.23
CA LEU A 617 21.11 29.04 9.48
C LEU A 617 20.78 29.93 10.70
N GLU A 618 21.21 31.19 10.67
CA GLU A 618 21.05 32.13 11.78
C GLU A 618 19.61 32.59 11.99
N ASN A 619 18.89 32.95 10.94
CA ASN A 619 17.58 33.59 11.07
C ASN A 619 16.40 32.61 11.06
N ASP A 620 16.55 31.44 10.44
CA ASP A 620 15.43 30.53 10.23
C ASP A 620 15.59 29.21 11.00
N ILE A 621 16.79 28.61 11.00
CA ILE A 621 17.02 27.27 11.59
C ILE A 621 17.32 27.37 13.10
N LEU A 622 18.35 28.13 13.48
CA LEU A 622 18.79 28.24 14.88
C LEU A 622 17.67 28.66 15.85
N PRO A 623 16.78 29.63 15.51
CA PRO A 623 15.71 30.05 16.41
C PRO A 623 14.70 28.94 16.75
N VAL A 624 14.53 27.95 15.85
CA VAL A 624 13.61 26.82 16.05
C VAL A 624 14.26 25.72 16.89
N ILE A 625 15.52 25.40 16.63
CA ILE A 625 16.21 24.31 17.35
C ILE A 625 16.64 24.73 18.75
N TYR A 626 16.92 26.02 18.98
CA TYR A 626 17.41 26.54 20.25
C TYR A 626 16.53 26.21 21.47
N PRO A 627 15.19 26.36 21.40
CA PRO A 627 14.29 25.85 22.42
C PRO A 627 14.44 24.37 22.75
N ILE A 628 14.58 23.50 21.73
CA ILE A 628 14.68 22.04 21.89
C ILE A 628 15.95 21.68 22.64
N LEU A 629 17.05 22.36 22.33
CA LEU A 629 18.34 22.18 23.02
C LEU A 629 18.23 22.47 24.53
N LYS A 630 17.23 23.22 24.99
CA LYS A 630 17.03 23.54 26.41
C LYS A 630 16.06 22.61 27.13
N TRP A 631 15.47 21.64 26.45
CA TRP A 631 14.52 20.71 27.05
C TRP A 631 15.13 20.02 28.28
N LYS A 632 14.46 20.15 29.42
CA LYS A 632 14.81 19.41 30.65
C LYS A 632 14.08 18.07 30.75
N ARG A 633 12.94 17.97 30.07
CA ARG A 633 12.17 16.74 29.89
C ARG A 633 12.14 16.44 28.39
N ILE A 634 12.76 15.34 28.00
CA ILE A 634 12.73 14.88 26.60
C ILE A 634 11.34 14.33 26.30
N GLU A 635 10.64 14.97 25.37
CA GLU A 635 9.37 14.47 24.83
C GLU A 635 9.59 13.50 23.67
N ASN A 636 10.47 13.87 22.75
CA ASN A 636 10.94 13.04 21.64
C ASN A 636 12.46 12.98 21.65
N LYS A 637 12.99 11.77 21.83
CA LYS A 637 14.42 11.53 21.96
C LYS A 637 15.15 11.77 20.64
N ASP A 638 14.58 11.30 19.53
CA ASP A 638 15.23 11.39 18.21
C ASP A 638 15.36 12.86 17.81
N LEU A 639 14.29 13.65 17.97
CA LEU A 639 14.35 15.11 17.73
C LEU A 639 15.41 15.80 18.58
N TYR A 640 15.47 15.49 19.89
CA TYR A 640 16.45 16.07 20.80
C TYR A 640 17.89 15.74 20.34
N GLU A 641 18.15 14.49 19.94
CA GLU A 641 19.47 14.09 19.44
C GLU A 641 19.78 14.76 18.09
N SER A 642 18.84 14.79 17.15
CA SER A 642 19.01 15.42 15.83
C SER A 642 19.35 16.92 15.91
N VAL A 643 18.72 17.68 16.80
CA VAL A 643 19.06 19.11 16.95
C VAL A 643 20.45 19.33 17.54
N HIS A 644 20.89 18.47 18.45
CA HIS A 644 22.23 18.51 19.00
C HIS A 644 23.27 18.19 17.92
N THR A 645 22.97 17.21 17.06
CA THR A 645 23.85 16.87 15.94
C THR A 645 23.88 17.99 14.90
N ALA A 646 22.77 18.63 14.58
CA ALA A 646 22.74 19.77 13.65
C ALA A 646 23.65 20.93 14.11
N VAL A 647 23.65 21.24 15.42
CA VAL A 647 24.57 22.24 16.00
C VAL A 647 26.02 21.78 15.92
N ILE A 648 26.30 20.52 16.25
CA ILE A 648 27.65 19.95 16.13
C ILE A 648 28.16 20.03 14.69
N SER A 649 27.31 19.73 13.71
CA SER A 649 27.64 19.81 12.29
C SER A 649 27.95 21.25 11.86
N ALA A 650 27.30 22.27 12.45
CA ALA A 650 27.66 23.67 12.21
C ALA A 650 29.08 24.02 12.71
N PHE A 651 29.50 23.45 13.85
CA PHE A 651 30.88 23.56 14.33
C PHE A 651 31.86 22.83 13.41
N LEU A 652 31.55 21.60 13.00
CA LEU A 652 32.40 20.81 12.11
C LEU A 652 32.55 21.42 10.72
N ALA A 653 31.53 22.12 10.23
CA ALA A 653 31.57 22.88 8.98
C ALA A 653 32.13 24.30 9.14
N GLU A 654 32.66 24.65 10.32
CA GLU A 654 33.30 25.94 10.62
C GLU A 654 32.43 27.17 10.29
N LYS A 655 31.11 27.06 10.49
CA LYS A 655 30.18 28.15 10.18
C LYS A 655 30.52 29.41 11.00
N PRO A 656 30.40 30.63 10.42
CA PRO A 656 30.75 31.87 11.14
C PRO A 656 30.01 32.03 12.47
N VAL A 657 28.72 31.66 12.51
CA VAL A 657 27.88 31.68 13.72
C VAL A 657 28.46 30.84 14.87
N SER A 658 29.30 29.86 14.59
CA SER A 658 29.90 29.00 15.61
C SER A 658 30.73 29.78 16.64
N ARG A 659 31.29 30.95 16.27
CA ARG A 659 31.99 31.83 17.22
C ARG A 659 31.08 32.36 18.32
N GLU A 660 29.87 32.74 17.95
CA GLU A 660 28.86 33.26 18.88
C GLU A 660 28.13 32.12 19.60
N LEU A 661 27.85 31.04 18.88
CA LEU A 661 27.14 29.87 19.40
C LEU A 661 27.96 29.11 20.45
N ALA A 662 29.29 29.10 20.34
CA ALA A 662 30.21 28.37 21.23
C ALA A 662 29.89 28.55 22.71
N GLY A 663 29.86 29.82 23.16
CA GLY A 663 29.67 30.13 24.58
C GLY A 663 28.25 29.88 25.09
N VAL A 664 27.27 29.78 24.20
CA VAL A 664 25.88 29.46 24.54
C VAL A 664 25.69 27.94 24.57
N TYR A 665 26.20 27.24 23.56
CA TYR A 665 26.05 25.79 23.46
C TYR A 665 26.82 25.05 24.56
N SER A 666 28.01 25.53 24.94
CA SER A 666 28.75 24.97 26.08
C SER A 666 27.98 25.05 27.40
N LYS A 667 27.26 26.16 27.64
CA LYS A 667 26.38 26.30 28.80
C LYS A 667 25.22 25.33 28.72
N ILE A 668 24.60 25.17 27.55
CA ILE A 668 23.51 24.21 27.35
C ILE A 668 23.97 22.78 27.67
N LEU A 669 25.14 22.35 27.15
CA LEU A 669 25.70 21.04 27.45
C LEU A 669 25.92 20.83 28.96
N ILE A 670 26.48 21.85 29.64
CA ILE A 670 26.70 21.82 31.08
C ILE A 670 25.37 21.79 31.85
N GLU A 671 24.35 22.52 31.41
CA GLU A 671 23.06 22.58 32.09
C GLU A 671 22.17 21.35 31.84
N ASN A 672 22.40 20.60 30.76
CA ASN A 672 21.65 19.39 30.42
C ASN A 672 22.30 18.09 30.94
N PHE A 673 23.52 18.15 31.46
CA PHE A 673 24.18 17.01 32.11
C PHE A 673 24.05 17.14 33.65
N PRO A 674 23.60 16.10 34.37
CA PRO A 674 23.45 14.69 33.95
C PRO A 674 22.05 14.26 33.49
N VAL A 675 21.07 15.17 33.51
CA VAL A 675 19.71 14.91 33.02
C VAL A 675 19.25 16.14 32.25
N PRO A 676 18.80 16.00 30.99
CA PRO A 676 18.47 14.73 30.32
C PRO A 676 19.63 14.05 29.55
N MET A 677 20.82 14.65 29.49
CA MET A 677 21.97 14.13 28.74
C MET A 677 22.85 13.21 29.59
N ASN A 678 23.28 12.06 29.04
CA ASN A 678 24.21 11.16 29.73
C ASN A 678 25.68 11.60 29.57
N LEU A 679 26.59 10.95 30.31
CA LEU A 679 28.01 11.32 30.32
C LEU A 679 28.69 11.15 28.96
N ASP A 680 28.35 10.11 28.20
CA ASP A 680 28.98 9.85 26.90
C ASP A 680 28.54 10.88 25.86
N GLN A 681 27.26 11.25 25.84
CA GLN A 681 26.73 12.33 25.02
C GLN A 681 27.38 13.67 25.37
N PHE A 682 27.52 13.98 26.67
CA PHE A 682 28.19 15.20 27.13
C PHE A 682 29.65 15.24 26.69
N ARG A 683 30.40 14.15 26.91
CA ARG A 683 31.80 14.03 26.51
C ARG A 683 31.95 14.15 25.00
N PHE A 684 31.11 13.49 24.21
CA PHE A 684 31.15 13.57 22.76
C PHE A 684 30.89 15.00 22.26
N GLY A 685 29.81 15.62 22.74
CA GLY A 685 29.44 16.99 22.35
C GLY A 685 30.52 18.01 22.73
N PHE A 686 31.03 17.96 23.96
CA PHE A 686 32.03 18.91 24.45
C PHE A 686 33.40 18.71 23.78
N ASN A 687 33.84 17.46 23.56
CA ASN A 687 35.07 17.18 22.82
C ASN A 687 35.00 17.68 21.37
N THR A 688 33.87 17.44 20.70
CA THR A 688 33.69 17.86 19.31
C THR A 688 33.64 19.37 19.18
N LEU A 689 32.93 20.05 20.10
CA LEU A 689 32.92 21.51 20.21
C LEU A 689 34.34 22.07 20.37
N ILE A 690 35.11 21.60 21.35
CA ILE A 690 36.46 22.11 21.59
C ILE A 690 37.39 21.78 20.42
N GLY A 691 37.28 20.58 19.83
CA GLY A 691 38.06 20.19 18.65
C GLY A 691 37.83 21.13 17.47
N ALA A 692 36.58 21.43 17.15
CA ALA A 692 36.23 22.39 16.10
C ALA A 692 36.73 23.80 16.43
N LEU A 693 36.53 24.26 17.68
CA LEU A 693 36.97 25.59 18.10
C LEU A 693 38.49 25.77 18.07
N CYS A 694 39.28 24.73 18.37
CA CYS A 694 40.74 24.81 18.24
C CYS A 694 41.18 25.04 16.78
N GLY A 695 40.40 24.56 15.80
CA GLY A 695 40.63 24.85 14.39
C GLY A 695 40.28 26.29 13.99
N MET A 696 39.31 26.90 14.67
CA MET A 696 38.78 28.23 14.36
C MET A 696 39.44 29.37 15.16
N ASP A 697 39.51 29.24 16.49
CA ASP A 697 40.00 30.23 17.46
C ASP A 697 40.34 29.54 18.81
N ASP A 698 41.64 29.33 19.04
CA ASP A 698 42.18 28.72 20.27
C ASP A 698 41.79 29.49 21.55
N ALA A 699 41.65 30.82 21.50
CA ALA A 699 41.28 31.61 22.67
C ALA A 699 39.82 31.37 23.05
N LEU A 700 38.94 31.24 22.06
CA LEU A 700 37.54 30.88 22.26
C LEU A 700 37.39 29.44 22.76
N ALA A 701 38.22 28.51 22.26
CA ALA A 701 38.29 27.15 22.77
C ALA A 701 38.65 27.15 24.27
N TRP A 702 39.68 27.90 24.67
CA TRP A 702 40.07 28.02 26.07
C TRP A 702 39.01 28.70 26.95
N LEU A 703 38.35 29.75 26.44
CA LEU A 703 37.23 30.38 27.13
C LEU A 703 36.10 29.39 27.41
N THR A 704 35.84 28.49 26.46
CA THR A 704 34.84 27.43 26.58
C THR A 704 35.24 26.38 27.61
N VAL A 705 36.51 25.95 27.62
CA VAL A 705 37.08 25.07 28.67
C VAL A 705 36.94 25.69 30.06
N LYS A 706 37.19 27.00 30.19
CA LYS A 706 37.02 27.70 31.48
C LYS A 706 35.61 27.62 32.03
N GLN A 707 34.57 27.58 31.19
CA GLN A 707 33.19 27.41 31.67
C GLN A 707 32.98 26.05 32.35
N LEU A 708 33.61 24.99 31.82
CA LEU A 708 33.60 23.66 32.45
C LEU A 708 34.37 23.68 33.78
N ILE A 709 35.54 24.32 33.83
CA ILE A 709 36.32 24.48 35.07
C ILE A 709 35.49 25.20 36.13
N ILE A 710 34.86 26.34 35.79
CA ILE A 710 33.99 27.09 36.70
C ILE A 710 32.85 26.21 37.22
N LYS A 711 32.25 25.38 36.36
CA LYS A 711 31.22 24.44 36.79
C LYS A 711 31.75 23.43 37.81
N ILE A 712 32.91 22.82 37.55
CA ILE A 712 33.56 21.87 38.45
C ILE A 712 33.84 22.53 39.82
N GLU A 713 34.39 23.74 39.82
CA GLU A 713 34.70 24.49 41.05
C GLU A 713 33.44 24.89 41.83
N SER A 714 32.30 25.09 41.15
CA SER A 714 31.02 25.39 41.82
C SER A 714 30.42 24.21 42.60
N LEU A 715 30.88 22.98 42.35
CA LEU A 715 30.36 21.74 42.97
C LEU A 715 31.11 21.40 44.26
N THR A 716 30.85 22.15 45.34
CA THR A 716 31.59 22.03 46.61
C THR A 716 30.90 21.13 47.65
N SER A 717 29.68 20.66 47.41
CA SER A 717 28.92 19.84 48.37
C SER A 717 29.32 18.36 48.29
N GLU A 718 29.24 17.63 49.41
CA GLU A 718 29.47 16.17 49.45
C GLU A 718 28.52 15.40 48.52
N LYS A 719 27.32 15.94 48.27
CA LYS A 719 26.33 15.33 47.37
C LYS A 719 26.74 15.42 45.89
N ASP A 720 27.63 16.35 45.56
CA ASP A 720 28.04 16.63 44.18
C ASP A 720 29.31 15.89 43.77
N ILE A 721 29.95 15.13 44.68
CA ILE A 721 31.23 14.45 44.45
C ILE A 721 31.22 13.60 43.17
N VAL A 722 30.15 12.82 42.98
CA VAL A 722 30.00 11.95 41.81
C VAL A 722 29.93 12.77 40.52
N LEU A 723 29.11 13.83 40.52
CA LEU A 723 28.91 14.69 39.36
C LEU A 723 30.19 15.48 39.03
N ARG A 724 30.89 15.98 40.06
CA ARG A 724 32.17 16.67 39.91
C ARG A 724 33.21 15.76 39.28
N ASN A 725 33.31 14.50 39.71
CA ASN A 725 34.22 13.52 39.10
C ASN A 725 33.91 13.25 37.62
N GLN A 726 32.62 13.22 37.26
CA GLN A 726 32.19 13.04 35.87
C GLN A 726 32.58 14.24 34.99
N TYR A 727 32.40 15.47 35.48
CA TYR A 727 32.88 16.68 34.80
C TYR A 727 34.42 16.72 34.71
N THR A 728 35.14 16.33 35.76
CA THR A 728 36.61 16.20 35.74
C THR A 728 37.07 15.18 34.71
N THR A 729 36.34 14.07 34.55
CA THR A 729 36.63 13.07 33.51
C THR A 729 36.48 13.68 32.11
N ALA A 730 35.41 14.46 31.88
CA ALA A 730 35.23 15.17 30.62
C ALA A 730 36.34 16.21 30.39
N LEU A 731 36.76 16.95 31.41
CA LEU A 731 37.88 17.91 31.33
C LEU A 731 39.19 17.22 30.94
N ILE A 732 39.46 16.02 31.48
CA ILE A 732 40.64 15.21 31.11
C ILE A 732 40.61 14.83 29.63
N ASP A 733 39.44 14.46 29.08
CA ASP A 733 39.35 14.12 27.65
C ASP A 733 39.69 15.29 26.72
N LEU A 734 39.48 16.54 27.17
CA LEU A 734 39.79 17.74 26.38
C LEU A 734 41.30 17.91 26.09
N LEU A 735 42.17 17.15 26.77
CA LEU A 735 43.60 17.04 26.42
C LEU A 735 43.80 16.51 24.99
N LYS A 736 42.85 15.74 24.44
CA LYS A 736 42.91 15.23 23.06
C LYS A 736 42.73 16.33 22.02
N PRO A 737 41.66 17.14 22.04
CA PRO A 737 41.46 18.20 21.05
C PRO A 737 42.34 19.45 21.25
N LEU A 738 42.71 19.82 22.49
CA LEU A 738 43.34 21.11 22.77
C LEU A 738 44.69 21.33 22.09
N SER A 739 44.93 22.54 21.59
CA SER A 739 46.21 22.91 20.96
C SER A 739 47.38 22.83 21.94
N LEU A 740 48.55 22.42 21.42
CA LEU A 740 49.82 22.26 22.14
C LEU A 740 50.43 23.59 22.64
N GLY A 741 49.78 24.73 22.37
CA GLY A 741 50.24 26.04 22.78
C GLY A 741 50.08 26.28 24.30
N PRO A 742 49.85 27.53 24.75
CA PRO A 742 49.82 27.87 26.17
C PRO A 742 48.71 27.16 26.97
N PHE A 743 47.71 26.60 26.29
CA PHE A 743 46.54 26.00 26.91
C PHE A 743 46.76 24.56 27.37
N PHE A 744 47.66 23.80 26.74
CA PHE A 744 47.94 22.41 27.13
C PHE A 744 48.63 22.30 28.52
N PRO A 745 49.67 23.11 28.84
CA PRO A 745 50.17 23.20 30.21
C PRO A 745 49.11 23.71 31.20
N SER A 746 48.35 24.73 30.80
CA SER A 746 47.36 25.36 31.67
C SER A 746 46.25 24.40 32.11
N ILE A 747 45.77 23.52 31.21
CA ILE A 747 44.77 22.51 31.58
C ILE A 747 45.38 21.39 32.43
N LEU A 748 46.65 21.03 32.22
CA LEU A 748 47.34 20.03 33.05
C LEU A 748 47.52 20.52 34.49
N ASP A 749 47.87 21.79 34.66
CA ASP A 749 47.95 22.43 35.98
C ASP A 749 46.58 22.44 36.68
N GLU A 750 45.50 22.75 35.96
CA GLU A 750 44.16 22.73 36.53
C GLU A 750 43.70 21.31 36.88
N ILE A 751 43.96 20.32 36.02
CA ILE A 751 43.69 18.91 36.30
C ILE A 751 44.49 18.46 37.53
N LYS A 752 45.77 18.85 37.66
CA LYS A 752 46.60 18.54 38.84
C LYS A 752 45.98 19.12 40.11
N LYS A 753 45.58 20.39 40.09
CA LYS A 753 44.89 21.05 41.21
C LYS A 753 43.59 20.32 41.58
N LEU A 754 42.78 19.96 40.59
CA LEU A 754 41.53 19.24 40.79
C LEU A 754 41.73 17.85 41.38
N ILE A 755 42.73 17.09 40.91
CA ILE A 755 43.07 15.76 41.46
C ILE A 755 43.49 15.92 42.93
N LEU A 756 44.39 16.85 43.25
CA LEU A 756 44.86 17.05 44.64
C LEU A 756 43.73 17.50 45.58
N SER A 757 42.71 18.16 45.06
CA SER A 757 41.55 18.63 45.83
C SER A 757 40.48 17.56 46.13
N GLN A 758 40.63 16.33 45.63
CA GLN A 758 39.65 15.25 45.87
C GLN A 758 39.72 14.72 47.31
N GLU A 759 38.56 14.34 47.86
CA GLU A 759 38.35 14.00 49.27
C GLU A 759 39.02 12.70 49.71
N THR A 760 39.27 11.77 48.78
CA THR A 760 39.85 10.45 49.10
C THR A 760 41.00 10.08 48.18
N GLU A 761 42.01 9.41 48.74
CA GLU A 761 43.16 8.89 47.99
C GLU A 761 42.74 7.89 46.88
N THR A 762 41.64 7.15 47.10
CA THR A 762 41.07 6.22 46.11
C THR A 762 40.54 6.97 44.88
N MET A 763 39.85 8.09 45.08
CA MET A 763 39.37 8.93 43.96
C MET A 763 40.55 9.55 43.22
N GLN A 764 41.58 10.01 43.93
CA GLN A 764 42.79 10.58 43.34
C GLN A 764 43.47 9.55 42.42
N LYS A 765 43.63 8.31 42.90
CA LYS A 765 44.19 7.19 42.13
C LYS A 765 43.33 6.84 40.91
N ALA A 766 42.00 6.83 41.05
CA ALA A 766 41.09 6.56 39.94
C ALA A 766 41.14 7.65 38.86
N THR A 767 41.14 8.92 39.24
CA THR A 767 41.22 10.06 38.32
C THR A 767 42.59 10.12 37.64
N MET A 768 43.67 9.85 38.38
CA MET A 768 45.01 9.73 37.83
C MET A 768 45.12 8.57 36.82
N LYS A 769 44.43 7.45 37.08
CA LYS A 769 44.34 6.34 36.14
C LYS A 769 43.66 6.77 34.83
N ILE A 770 42.53 7.48 34.91
CA ILE A 770 41.83 8.03 33.73
C ILE A 770 42.73 8.99 32.94
N LEU A 771 43.44 9.90 33.62
CA LEU A 771 44.41 10.79 33.00
C LEU A 771 45.51 10.00 32.27
N PHE A 772 46.06 8.98 32.92
CA PHE A 772 47.12 8.15 32.33
C PHE A 772 46.62 7.37 31.12
N GLU A 773 45.43 6.79 31.18
CA GLU A 773 44.79 6.09 30.06
C GLU A 773 44.52 7.05 28.89
N THR A 774 44.09 8.29 29.18
CA THR A 774 43.82 9.32 28.17
C THR A 774 45.10 9.77 27.46
N VAL A 775 46.18 10.00 28.21
CA VAL A 775 47.48 10.40 27.66
C VAL A 775 48.19 9.26 26.92
N SER A 776 48.06 8.04 27.43
CA SER A 776 48.68 6.84 26.83
C SER A 776 47.86 6.26 25.67
N GLY A 777 46.62 6.70 25.50
CA GLY A 777 45.68 6.20 24.50
C GLY A 777 45.98 6.64 23.07
N THR A 778 45.15 6.14 22.15
CA THR A 778 45.12 6.58 20.75
C THR A 778 44.48 7.98 20.66
N GLY A 779 45.09 8.89 19.89
CA GLY A 779 44.56 10.26 19.68
C GLY A 779 45.31 11.40 20.38
N ILE A 780 46.33 11.12 21.20
CA ILE A 780 47.27 12.13 21.71
C ILE A 780 48.61 11.99 20.98
N SER A 781 49.14 13.11 20.46
CA SER A 781 50.42 13.14 19.73
C SER A 781 51.61 12.87 20.65
N ASP A 782 52.71 12.36 20.10
CA ASP A 782 53.91 12.05 20.91
C ASP A 782 54.48 13.30 21.62
N MET A 783 54.35 14.49 21.03
CA MET A 783 54.71 15.75 21.68
C MET A 783 53.84 16.05 22.92
N ARG A 784 52.51 15.88 22.81
CA ARG A 784 51.59 16.03 23.95
C ARG A 784 51.86 14.99 25.03
N ARG A 785 52.26 13.77 24.64
CA ARG A 785 52.69 12.73 25.60
C ARG A 785 53.96 13.12 26.32
N THR A 786 54.98 13.61 25.61
CA THR A 786 56.24 14.07 26.22
C THR A 786 55.99 15.21 27.19
N GLU A 787 55.12 16.16 26.86
CA GLU A 787 54.77 17.29 27.72
C GLU A 787 53.96 16.85 28.96
N ALA A 788 52.95 15.99 28.80
CA ALA A 788 52.20 15.43 29.91
C ALA A 788 53.06 14.55 30.85
N VAL A 789 54.03 13.81 30.29
CA VAL A 789 55.00 13.02 31.06
C VAL A 789 56.07 13.91 31.71
N GLY A 790 56.48 15.00 31.07
CA GLY A 790 57.38 16.01 31.66
C GLY A 790 56.77 16.70 32.87
N HIS A 791 55.45 16.91 32.86
CA HIS A 791 54.68 17.40 34.00
C HIS A 791 54.65 16.44 35.21
N ARG A 792 55.03 15.17 35.01
CA ARG A 792 55.14 14.11 36.03
C ARG A 792 56.43 14.19 36.85
N VAL A 793 57.38 15.04 36.45
CA VAL A 793 58.73 15.11 37.05
C VAL A 793 58.88 16.23 38.10
N ASN A 794 57.80 16.96 38.45
CA ASN A 794 57.80 17.95 39.54
C ASN A 794 56.61 17.81 40.51
#